data_AF-A0A820CND0-F1
#
_entry.id   AF-A0A820CND0-F1
#
_cell.length_a   1.000
_cell.length_b   1.000
_cell.length_c   1.000
_cell.angle_alpha   90.00
_cell.angle_beta   90.00
_cell.angle_gamma   90.00
#
_symmetry.space_group_name_H-M   'P 1'
#
loop_
_entity.id
_entity.type
_entity.pdbx_description
1 polymer ?
#
loop_
_entity_poly.entity_id
_entity_poly.type
_entity_poly.pdbx_seq_one_letter_code
_entity_poly.pdbx_strand_id
1 'polypeptide(L)'
;MFAIVSPSINKETKINDAFDGEINRVAVDDSGRIGSLYDGYRDRILEQQNVFNLETSTQVIRSIRCTLTKGKSESSQNILKTIGLEPELRLSILLNLTKKTESFVNIDHSHPVNEYTRSIVYSYLDREEKIAGSSEEEKLLNKPLILDSTATHVITQVVFGTDFSVILQLPNVWNFVEDIDRVLNKLLTLFKNQQETVTLTENDKNVLDKIVQTKVYSNIPHMRNITTIYDIYRYIQENKNTSSNYPISYAIRPIKIVNPQYNRENEKFTRVPRELHAIIEDYVVQIRVDMEQIEKLIARDITDFSREHLKKQFGNIENRWLDVKNKFDNEIQQISKLVLSIRSGKVENIMLHQILKHSDQVMMITNLNGLKQNIEQIKEKEKFIRYMNQREFQYLNAAEYKIGEADDGKLIKYKLVENDENTYILCSSDRLNKNNSEKLHNVISDLMERVKANSNSRLIYADFSDCAFQLSAITILLPPNGTQGKIIEPTSSSSSPFSSIATPPQSAVEPDNPTSNSMNVDRLDVPETSKATHVDETINILLLGETGVGKSTFINAFANYLTFETLAEAETDEPFALIPVSFLVTTGDNFEEHIFEFGGLTDSSNEDFSHAGQSVTQRCKSYTFQMGDTHQTELRIIDTPG
;
A
#
# COMPACT_ATOMS: atom_id res chain seq x y z
N MET A 1 -13.06 -10.23 17.14
CA MET A 1 -14.37 -10.91 17.07
C MET A 1 -15.41 -9.87 16.62
N PHE A 2 -15.37 -9.48 15.34
CA PHE A 2 -16.43 -8.70 14.71
C PHE A 2 -17.11 -9.65 13.72
N ALA A 3 -18.28 -10.15 14.10
CA ALA A 3 -19.16 -10.79 13.15
C ALA A 3 -19.73 -9.67 12.27
N ILE A 4 -19.19 -9.51 11.06
CA ILE A 4 -19.84 -8.69 10.04
C ILE A 4 -21.11 -9.45 9.67
N VAL A 5 -22.22 -9.03 10.26
CA VAL A 5 -23.56 -9.53 9.96
C VAL A 5 -23.79 -9.28 8.47
N SER A 6 -23.87 -10.34 7.68
CA SER A 6 -24.33 -10.27 6.30
C SER A 6 -25.69 -9.58 6.25
N PRO A 7 -25.84 -8.43 5.58
CA PRO A 7 -27.16 -8.01 5.17
C PRO A 7 -27.57 -9.02 4.10
N SER A 8 -28.62 -9.79 4.37
CA SER A 8 -29.33 -10.51 3.32
C SER A 8 -29.76 -9.49 2.28
N ILE A 9 -29.07 -9.45 1.14
CA ILE A 9 -29.44 -8.70 -0.06
C ILE A 9 -30.71 -9.37 -0.60
N ASN A 10 -31.85 -9.02 0.00
CA ASN A 10 -33.17 -9.51 -0.36
C ASN A 10 -33.99 -8.31 -0.83
N LYS A 11 -33.81 -7.98 -2.11
CA LYS A 11 -34.81 -7.50 -3.08
C LYS A 11 -34.06 -6.94 -4.28
N GLU A 12 -34.56 -7.26 -5.47
CA GLU A 12 -34.14 -6.76 -6.78
C GLU A 12 -33.84 -5.24 -6.77
N THR A 13 -32.60 -4.86 -6.46
CA THR A 13 -32.14 -3.50 -6.70
C THR A 13 -31.93 -3.39 -8.20
N LYS A 14 -32.82 -2.68 -8.91
CA LYS A 14 -32.62 -2.35 -10.32
C LYS A 14 -31.36 -1.48 -10.45
N ILE A 15 -30.23 -2.13 -10.73
CA ILE A 15 -28.94 -1.46 -11.01
C ILE A 15 -28.94 -0.84 -12.43
N ASN A 16 -29.94 -1.19 -13.24
CA ASN A 16 -29.98 -0.89 -14.66
C ASN A 16 -30.75 0.38 -15.04
N ASP A 17 -31.00 1.33 -14.14
CA ASP A 17 -31.63 2.61 -14.50
C ASP A 17 -30.56 3.68 -14.71
N ALA A 18 -30.69 4.47 -15.79
CA ALA A 18 -29.72 5.51 -16.14
C ALA A 18 -29.90 6.67 -15.17
N PHE A 19 -28.79 7.21 -14.67
CA PHE A 19 -28.86 8.40 -13.85
C PHE A 19 -28.84 9.63 -14.75
N ASP A 20 -30.02 10.19 -14.99
CA ASP A 20 -30.22 11.40 -15.79
C ASP A 20 -30.27 12.68 -14.94
N GLY A 21 -29.83 12.63 -13.68
CA GLY A 21 -29.84 13.80 -12.80
C GLY A 21 -28.56 14.62 -12.88
N GLU A 22 -28.61 15.82 -12.30
CA GLU A 22 -27.41 16.60 -11.99
C GLU A 22 -26.61 15.92 -10.87
N ILE A 23 -25.28 15.97 -11.00
CA ILE A 23 -24.35 15.44 -10.02
C ILE A 23 -23.48 16.59 -9.52
N ASN A 24 -23.40 16.73 -8.20
CA ASN A 24 -22.44 17.64 -7.58
C ASN A 24 -21.16 16.89 -7.21
N ARG A 25 -20.03 17.56 -7.43
CA ARG A 25 -18.68 17.07 -7.13
C ARG A 25 -17.86 18.17 -6.49
N VAL A 26 -17.20 17.86 -5.37
CA VAL A 26 -16.09 18.68 -4.89
C VAL A 26 -15.00 18.74 -5.98
N ALA A 27 -14.45 19.93 -6.20
CA ALA A 27 -13.45 20.20 -7.23
C ALA A 27 -12.07 19.68 -6.80
N VAL A 28 -11.86 18.37 -6.94
CA VAL A 28 -10.54 17.75 -6.69
C VAL A 28 -9.52 18.03 -7.79
N ASP A 29 -9.99 18.42 -8.96
CA ASP A 29 -9.22 18.90 -10.09
C ASP A 29 -9.68 20.34 -10.38
N ASP A 30 -8.75 21.29 -10.37
CA ASP A 30 -9.03 22.73 -10.49
C ASP A 30 -9.02 23.24 -11.94
N SER A 31 -8.78 22.35 -12.92
CA SER A 31 -8.81 22.66 -14.34
C SER A 31 -10.22 22.82 -14.92
N GLY A 32 -11.25 22.37 -14.20
CA GLY A 32 -12.63 22.34 -14.67
C GLY A 32 -13.23 23.71 -14.92
N ARG A 33 -13.85 23.88 -16.08
CA ARG A 33 -14.60 25.08 -16.47
C ARG A 33 -15.97 24.68 -16.98
N ILE A 34 -16.87 25.66 -17.09
CA ILE A 34 -18.16 25.43 -17.75
C ILE A 34 -17.89 24.95 -19.19
N GLY A 35 -18.57 23.88 -19.58
CA GLY A 35 -18.39 23.22 -20.87
C GLY A 35 -17.27 22.17 -20.90
N SER A 36 -16.46 22.02 -19.85
CA SER A 36 -15.48 20.93 -19.78
C SER A 36 -16.16 19.56 -19.74
N LEU A 37 -15.59 18.60 -20.45
CA LEU A 37 -16.06 17.23 -20.48
C LEU A 37 -15.59 16.46 -19.24
N TYR A 38 -16.46 15.57 -18.76
CA TYR A 38 -16.24 14.81 -17.55
C TYR A 38 -16.51 13.32 -17.76
N ASP A 39 -15.56 12.49 -17.35
CA ASP A 39 -15.67 11.04 -17.31
C ASP A 39 -16.19 10.62 -15.93
N GLY A 40 -17.51 10.48 -15.83
CA GLY A 40 -18.20 10.03 -14.62
C GLY A 40 -17.84 8.61 -14.18
N TYR A 41 -17.29 7.76 -15.06
CA TYR A 41 -16.85 6.42 -14.65
C TYR A 41 -15.64 6.49 -13.73
N ARG A 42 -14.73 7.44 -13.99
CA ARG A 42 -13.46 7.60 -13.27
C ARG A 42 -13.41 8.85 -12.37
N ASP A 43 -14.45 9.68 -12.40
CA ASP A 43 -14.52 10.99 -11.76
C ASP A 43 -13.32 11.90 -12.15
N ARG A 44 -13.11 12.10 -13.46
CA ARG A 44 -12.02 12.93 -13.99
C ARG A 44 -12.49 13.90 -15.08
N ILE A 45 -11.83 15.07 -15.13
CA ILE A 45 -11.99 16.03 -16.22
C ILE A 45 -11.12 15.57 -17.40
N LEU A 46 -11.64 15.70 -18.62
CA LEU A 46 -10.92 15.35 -19.84
C LEU A 46 -10.25 16.59 -20.43
N GLU A 47 -8.99 16.46 -20.87
CA GLU A 47 -8.15 17.57 -21.37
C GLU A 47 -8.54 18.10 -22.76
N GLN A 48 -9.67 17.66 -23.32
CA GLN A 48 -10.17 18.17 -24.60
C GLN A 48 -10.61 19.64 -24.42
N GLN A 49 -10.10 20.52 -25.29
CA GLN A 49 -10.43 21.95 -25.27
C GLN A 49 -11.94 22.17 -25.28
N ASN A 50 -12.41 23.13 -24.47
CA ASN A 50 -13.82 23.52 -24.31
C ASN A 50 -14.61 23.35 -25.61
N VAL A 51 -15.35 22.25 -25.70
CA VAL A 51 -16.10 21.92 -26.92
C VAL A 51 -17.30 22.86 -27.08
N PHE A 52 -17.69 23.53 -25.99
CA PHE A 52 -18.80 24.44 -25.92
C PHE A 52 -18.32 25.85 -25.54
N ASN A 53 -18.43 26.80 -26.46
CA ASN A 53 -18.41 28.22 -26.11
C ASN A 53 -19.80 28.57 -25.57
N LEU A 54 -19.96 28.51 -24.25
CA LEU A 54 -21.23 28.73 -23.57
C LEU A 54 -21.31 30.13 -23.00
N GLU A 55 -22.45 30.79 -23.19
CA GLU A 55 -22.75 32.00 -22.44
C GLU A 55 -22.96 31.64 -20.97
N THR A 56 -22.25 32.35 -20.09
CA THR A 56 -22.25 32.10 -18.66
C THR A 56 -22.88 33.25 -17.90
N SER A 57 -23.74 32.93 -16.94
CA SER A 57 -24.22 33.88 -15.94
C SER A 57 -23.40 33.72 -14.64
N THR A 58 -22.99 34.84 -14.04
CA THR A 58 -22.29 34.86 -12.76
C THR A 58 -23.19 35.43 -11.68
N GLN A 59 -23.30 34.73 -10.54
CA GLN A 59 -24.02 35.18 -9.37
C GLN A 59 -23.11 35.19 -8.14
N VAL A 60 -23.09 36.31 -7.42
CA VAL A 60 -22.36 36.44 -6.15
C VAL A 60 -23.20 35.83 -5.02
N ILE A 61 -22.63 34.94 -4.20
CA ILE A 61 -23.35 34.21 -3.14
C ILE A 61 -22.90 34.66 -1.74
N ARG A 62 -21.58 34.83 -1.52
CA ARG A 62 -20.97 35.22 -0.24
C ARG A 62 -21.56 34.50 0.97
N SER A 63 -21.21 33.23 1.14
CA SER A 63 -21.63 32.44 2.31
C SER A 63 -20.45 31.71 2.96
N ILE A 64 -20.42 31.65 4.30
CA ILE A 64 -19.40 30.93 5.06
C ILE A 64 -20.01 29.72 5.75
N ARG A 65 -19.40 28.56 5.57
CA ARG A 65 -19.60 27.35 6.36
C ARG A 65 -18.32 27.04 7.11
N CYS A 66 -18.40 26.85 8.42
CA CYS A 66 -17.26 26.43 9.21
C CYS A 66 -17.70 25.51 10.35
N THR A 67 -17.10 24.33 10.44
CA THR A 67 -17.44 23.27 11.40
C THR A 67 -16.20 22.64 12.02
N LEU A 68 -16.30 22.29 13.30
CA LEU A 68 -15.27 21.54 14.04
C LEU A 68 -15.88 20.20 14.46
N THR A 69 -15.22 19.12 14.07
CA THR A 69 -15.59 17.74 14.41
C THR A 69 -14.51 17.12 15.29
N LYS A 70 -14.92 16.47 16.38
CA LYS A 70 -14.03 15.68 17.24
C LYS A 70 -14.01 14.23 16.77
N GLY A 71 -12.84 13.62 16.72
CA GLY A 71 -12.72 12.19 16.45
C GLY A 71 -13.34 11.37 17.59
N LYS A 72 -13.90 10.20 17.24
CA LYS A 72 -14.46 9.22 18.19
C LYS A 72 -13.49 8.04 18.30
N SER A 73 -13.35 7.50 19.51
CA SER A 73 -12.44 6.38 19.82
C SER A 73 -12.84 5.04 19.17
N GLU A 74 -14.11 4.85 18.80
CA GLU A 74 -14.66 3.54 18.43
C GLU A 74 -14.84 3.29 16.92
N SER A 75 -14.51 4.24 16.05
CA SER A 75 -14.61 4.04 14.60
C SER A 75 -13.50 4.77 13.86
N SER A 76 -12.74 4.05 13.02
CA SER A 76 -11.89 4.65 11.99
C SER A 76 -12.77 5.48 11.06
N GLN A 77 -12.93 6.76 11.36
CA GLN A 77 -13.68 7.65 10.47
C GLN A 77 -12.85 7.89 9.24
N ASN A 78 -13.34 7.45 8.08
CA ASN A 78 -12.76 7.78 6.80
C ASN A 78 -12.60 9.31 6.69
N ILE A 79 -11.36 9.79 6.61
CA ILE A 79 -11.06 11.23 6.54
C ILE A 79 -11.77 11.89 5.37
N LEU A 80 -11.94 11.17 4.25
CA LEU A 80 -12.62 11.62 3.04
C LEU A 80 -14.09 11.97 3.34
N LYS A 81 -14.72 11.22 4.25
CA LYS A 81 -16.08 11.49 4.70
C LYS A 81 -16.13 12.70 5.62
N THR A 82 -15.13 12.87 6.48
CA THR A 82 -15.01 14.01 7.41
C THR A 82 -14.82 15.34 6.68
N ILE A 83 -14.04 15.35 5.60
CA ILE A 83 -13.84 16.54 4.75
C ILE A 83 -15.00 16.83 3.79
N GLY A 84 -16.06 16.00 3.81
CA GLY A 84 -17.31 16.27 3.08
C GLY A 84 -17.36 15.83 1.63
N LEU A 85 -16.46 14.96 1.16
CA LEU A 85 -16.50 14.41 -0.20
C LEU A 85 -17.72 13.50 -0.39
N GLU A 86 -18.33 13.55 -1.57
CA GLU A 86 -19.49 12.74 -1.92
C GLU A 86 -19.13 11.24 -2.02
N PRO A 87 -20.05 10.32 -1.69
CA PRO A 87 -19.79 8.88 -1.69
C PRO A 87 -19.08 8.38 -2.97
N GLU A 88 -19.61 8.69 -4.15
CA GLU A 88 -19.04 8.26 -5.43
C GLU A 88 -17.60 8.74 -5.62
N LEU A 89 -17.32 9.99 -5.26
CA LEU A 89 -15.99 10.57 -5.37
C LEU A 89 -15.02 9.95 -4.37
N ARG A 90 -15.47 9.67 -3.13
CA ARG A 90 -14.65 8.94 -2.15
C ARG A 90 -14.22 7.58 -2.67
N LEU A 91 -15.15 6.84 -3.29
CA LEU A 91 -14.85 5.54 -3.87
C LEU A 91 -13.83 5.65 -5.01
N SER A 92 -13.98 6.64 -5.89
CA SER A 92 -13.02 6.90 -6.96
C SER A 92 -11.63 7.23 -6.45
N ILE A 93 -11.52 7.97 -5.36
CA ILE A 93 -10.24 8.29 -4.71
C ILE A 93 -9.63 7.04 -4.06
N LEU A 94 -10.41 6.28 -3.28
CA LEU A 94 -9.94 5.06 -2.59
C LEU A 94 -9.44 3.99 -3.57
N LEU A 95 -10.04 3.93 -4.75
CA LEU A 95 -9.72 3.00 -5.83
C LEU A 95 -8.73 3.57 -6.86
N ASN A 96 -8.16 4.75 -6.63
CA ASN A 96 -7.21 5.40 -7.55
C ASN A 96 -7.76 5.60 -8.99
N LEU A 97 -9.07 5.80 -9.14
CA LEU A 97 -9.71 6.06 -10.43
C LEU A 97 -9.54 7.51 -10.91
N THR A 98 -9.42 8.45 -9.96
CA THR A 98 -9.23 9.88 -10.24
C THR A 98 -7.80 10.17 -10.71
N LYS A 99 -7.62 11.17 -11.58
CA LYS A 99 -6.27 11.66 -11.92
C LYS A 99 -5.61 12.19 -10.65
N LYS A 100 -4.35 11.82 -10.41
CA LYS A 100 -3.55 12.39 -9.31
C LYS A 100 -3.21 13.84 -9.66
N THR A 101 -4.03 14.80 -9.20
CA THR A 101 -3.78 16.24 -9.29
C THR A 101 -3.18 16.77 -8.00
N GLU A 102 -2.24 17.71 -8.07
CA GLU A 102 -1.54 18.29 -6.91
C GLU A 102 -2.48 18.79 -5.79
N SER A 103 -3.74 19.08 -6.15
CA SER A 103 -4.80 19.52 -5.24
C SER A 103 -5.17 18.51 -4.16
N PHE A 104 -5.10 17.21 -4.48
CA PHE A 104 -5.53 16.15 -3.55
C PHE A 104 -4.71 14.85 -3.67
N VAL A 105 -3.56 14.83 -4.38
CA VAL A 105 -2.66 13.65 -4.51
C VAL A 105 -2.33 13.00 -3.16
N ASN A 106 -2.30 13.77 -2.07
CA ASN A 106 -1.81 13.34 -0.77
C ASN A 106 -2.89 13.31 0.33
N ILE A 107 -4.18 13.14 0.01
CA ILE A 107 -5.15 12.84 1.07
C ILE A 107 -4.77 11.52 1.71
N ASP A 108 -4.22 11.61 2.91
CA ASP A 108 -3.89 10.45 3.71
C ASP A 108 -5.16 10.02 4.43
N HIS A 109 -5.80 9.07 3.78
CA HIS A 109 -7.06 8.46 4.18
C HIS A 109 -6.83 7.23 5.07
N SER A 110 -5.57 6.92 5.42
CA SER A 110 -5.20 5.84 6.32
C SER A 110 -4.96 6.32 7.77
N HIS A 111 -4.90 7.63 8.02
CA HIS A 111 -4.74 8.16 9.38
C HIS A 111 -5.89 7.72 10.32
N PRO A 112 -5.58 7.02 11.43
CA PRO A 112 -6.60 6.61 12.39
C PRO A 112 -7.13 7.83 13.15
N VAL A 113 -8.42 8.11 12.98
CA VAL A 113 -9.14 9.12 13.74
C VAL A 113 -9.39 8.60 15.16
N ASN A 114 -8.95 9.35 16.18
CA ASN A 114 -9.13 9.01 17.59
C ASN A 114 -9.66 10.21 18.39
N GLU A 115 -9.79 10.07 19.71
CA GLU A 115 -10.29 11.11 20.62
C GLU A 115 -9.40 12.37 20.69
N TYR A 116 -8.15 12.28 20.24
CA TYR A 116 -7.19 13.38 20.11
C TYR A 116 -7.15 13.96 18.69
N THR A 117 -7.99 13.50 17.76
CA THR A 117 -8.10 14.06 16.41
C THR A 117 -9.17 15.15 16.37
N ARG A 118 -8.88 16.27 15.72
CA ARG A 118 -9.86 17.33 15.37
C ARG A 118 -9.86 17.57 13.87
N SER A 119 -11.04 17.81 13.32
CA SER A 119 -11.18 18.22 11.93
C SER A 119 -11.92 19.55 11.86
N ILE A 120 -11.35 20.51 11.14
CA ILE A 120 -11.99 21.78 10.81
C ILE A 120 -12.28 21.75 9.32
N VAL A 121 -13.53 21.99 8.94
CA VAL A 121 -13.93 22.20 7.55
C VAL A 121 -14.38 23.64 7.42
N TYR A 122 -13.79 24.38 6.49
CA TYR A 122 -14.11 25.77 6.18
C TYR A 122 -14.39 25.90 4.69
N SER A 123 -15.50 26.54 4.36
CA SER A 123 -15.89 26.82 2.98
C SER A 123 -16.48 28.23 2.91
N TYR A 124 -15.83 29.11 2.16
CA TYR A 124 -16.33 30.43 1.80
C TYR A 124 -16.71 30.42 0.32
N LEU A 125 -18.00 30.45 0.03
CA LEU A 125 -18.51 30.55 -1.33
C LEU A 125 -18.52 32.03 -1.74
N ASP A 126 -17.74 32.36 -2.77
CA ASP A 126 -17.62 33.73 -3.30
C ASP A 126 -18.70 33.97 -4.36
N ARG A 127 -18.64 33.17 -5.43
CA ARG A 127 -19.56 33.25 -6.57
C ARG A 127 -19.88 31.88 -7.15
N GLU A 128 -20.97 31.80 -7.88
CA GLU A 128 -21.24 30.71 -8.82
C GLU A 128 -21.25 31.23 -10.25
N GLU A 129 -20.77 30.40 -11.17
CA GLU A 129 -20.91 30.58 -12.60
C GLU A 129 -21.74 29.41 -13.11
N LYS A 130 -22.77 29.69 -13.91
CA LYS A 130 -23.70 28.73 -14.51
C LYS A 130 -23.87 29.04 -15.98
N ILE A 131 -24.29 28.05 -16.77
CA ILE A 131 -24.82 28.30 -18.12
C ILE A 131 -26.04 29.23 -18.03
N ALA A 132 -26.09 30.28 -18.85
CA ALA A 132 -27.15 31.29 -18.81
C ALA A 132 -28.53 30.70 -19.20
N GLY A 133 -29.57 31.03 -18.44
CA GLY A 133 -30.91 30.45 -18.60
C GLY A 133 -31.92 31.37 -19.29
N SER A 134 -32.30 31.04 -20.53
CA SER A 134 -33.69 31.14 -21.02
C SER A 134 -33.77 30.52 -22.43
N SER A 135 -34.55 29.46 -22.64
CA SER A 135 -34.76 28.76 -23.93
C SER A 135 -33.52 28.17 -24.66
N GLU A 136 -32.31 28.51 -24.23
CA GLU A 136 -31.05 28.07 -24.84
C GLU A 136 -30.64 26.65 -24.40
N GLU A 137 -31.23 26.07 -23.33
CA GLU A 137 -31.04 24.63 -23.00
C GLU A 137 -31.41 23.72 -24.19
N GLU A 138 -32.37 24.13 -25.02
CA GLU A 138 -32.77 23.45 -26.26
C GLU A 138 -31.88 23.79 -27.48
N LYS A 139 -31.17 24.92 -27.45
CA LYS A 139 -30.28 25.38 -28.54
C LYS A 139 -28.82 25.00 -28.34
N LEU A 140 -28.45 24.53 -27.14
CA LEU A 140 -27.07 24.34 -26.68
C LEU A 140 -26.22 23.60 -27.70
N LEU A 141 -26.76 22.63 -28.46
CA LEU A 141 -26.00 21.85 -29.44
C LEU A 141 -26.80 21.42 -30.67
N ASN A 142 -27.01 22.34 -31.60
CA ASN A 142 -27.37 21.99 -32.99
C ASN A 142 -26.15 21.56 -33.84
N LYS A 143 -24.98 21.33 -33.22
CA LYS A 143 -23.81 20.76 -33.90
C LYS A 143 -23.59 19.31 -33.44
N PRO A 144 -23.41 18.36 -34.38
CA PRO A 144 -23.03 17.01 -34.03
C PRO A 144 -21.68 17.04 -33.32
N LEU A 145 -21.65 16.55 -32.08
CA LEU A 145 -20.41 16.25 -31.38
C LEU A 145 -19.95 14.87 -31.79
N ILE A 146 -18.85 14.80 -32.52
CA ILE A 146 -18.09 13.55 -32.64
C ILE A 146 -17.06 13.59 -31.50
N LEU A 147 -17.34 12.85 -30.43
CA LEU A 147 -16.47 12.75 -29.26
C LEU A 147 -15.79 11.38 -29.28
N ASP A 148 -14.54 11.27 -29.71
CA ASP A 148 -13.75 10.04 -29.50
C ASP A 148 -13.21 9.99 -28.06
N SER A 149 -14.10 10.12 -27.06
CA SER A 149 -13.73 10.21 -25.65
C SER A 149 -14.64 9.39 -24.75
N THR A 150 -14.18 9.15 -23.51
CA THR A 150 -14.94 8.48 -22.44
C THR A 150 -15.86 9.44 -21.69
N ALA A 151 -16.19 10.58 -22.29
CA ALA A 151 -17.00 11.62 -21.66
C ALA A 151 -18.44 11.12 -21.46
N THR A 152 -18.98 11.31 -20.26
CA THR A 152 -20.38 10.99 -19.94
C THR A 152 -21.16 12.23 -19.51
N HIS A 153 -20.46 13.23 -18.96
CA HIS A 153 -21.07 14.45 -18.43
C HIS A 153 -20.32 15.70 -18.94
N VAL A 154 -20.97 16.85 -18.76
CA VAL A 154 -20.41 18.19 -18.99
C VAL A 154 -20.55 18.98 -17.69
N ILE A 155 -19.53 19.78 -17.36
CA ILE A 155 -19.62 20.76 -16.27
C ILE A 155 -20.55 21.90 -16.71
N THR A 156 -21.67 22.09 -16.01
CA THR A 156 -22.67 23.13 -16.31
C THR A 156 -22.67 24.26 -15.30
N GLN A 157 -22.03 24.04 -14.15
CA GLN A 157 -21.86 25.04 -13.11
C GLN A 157 -20.52 24.86 -12.40
N VAL A 158 -19.90 25.97 -12.03
CA VAL A 158 -18.72 26.01 -11.16
C VAL A 158 -19.01 26.95 -10.00
N VAL A 159 -18.76 26.49 -8.77
CA VAL A 159 -18.77 27.33 -7.57
C VAL A 159 -17.34 27.69 -7.23
N PHE A 160 -17.05 28.97 -7.04
CA PHE A 160 -15.73 29.48 -6.71
C PHE A 160 -15.68 30.01 -5.28
N GLY A 161 -14.51 29.91 -4.66
CA GLY A 161 -14.32 30.37 -3.30
C GLY A 161 -13.09 29.79 -2.61
N THR A 162 -13.04 29.93 -1.29
CA THR A 162 -11.96 29.40 -0.45
C THR A 162 -12.48 28.20 0.31
N ASP A 163 -11.93 27.02 0.03
CA ASP A 163 -12.30 25.78 0.69
C ASP A 163 -11.05 25.09 1.26
N PHE A 164 -11.12 24.73 2.53
CA PHE A 164 -10.09 23.93 3.15
C PHE A 164 -10.63 23.05 4.27
N SER A 165 -9.96 21.92 4.44
CA SER A 165 -10.13 21.02 5.56
C SER A 165 -8.81 20.83 6.28
N VAL A 166 -8.81 21.01 7.59
CA VAL A 166 -7.64 20.83 8.45
C VAL A 166 -7.87 19.64 9.36
N ILE A 167 -6.87 18.76 9.45
CA ILE A 167 -6.84 17.64 10.38
C ILE A 167 -5.73 17.92 11.38
N LEU A 168 -6.10 17.96 12.66
CA LEU A 168 -5.21 18.28 13.77
C LEU A 168 -5.07 17.05 14.66
N GLN A 169 -3.81 16.68 14.96
CA GLN A 169 -3.49 15.71 15.99
C GLN A 169 -3.11 16.46 17.27
N LEU A 170 -3.92 16.30 18.31
CA LEU A 170 -3.69 16.91 19.61
C LEU A 170 -2.71 16.05 20.44
N PRO A 171 -2.04 16.66 21.43
CA PRO A 171 -1.25 15.91 22.40
C PRO A 171 -2.14 15.00 23.24
N ASN A 172 -1.63 13.81 23.58
CA ASN A 172 -2.30 12.85 24.47
C ASN A 172 -2.16 13.29 25.95
N VAL A 173 -2.62 14.49 26.26
CA VAL A 173 -2.62 15.09 27.61
C VAL A 173 -3.93 15.85 27.79
N TRP A 174 -4.82 15.33 28.65
CA TRP A 174 -6.20 15.83 28.80
C TRP A 174 -6.31 17.34 29.02
N ASN A 175 -5.48 17.93 29.89
CA ASN A 175 -5.52 19.38 30.16
C ASN A 175 -5.24 20.23 28.91
N PHE A 176 -4.36 19.77 28.00
CA PHE A 176 -4.08 20.48 26.76
C PHE A 176 -5.23 20.37 25.76
N VAL A 177 -5.94 19.24 25.75
CA VAL A 177 -7.07 19.03 24.84
C VAL A 177 -8.19 20.04 25.08
N GLU A 178 -8.56 20.29 26.34
CA GLU A 178 -9.62 21.25 26.67
C GLU A 178 -9.23 22.70 26.34
N ASP A 179 -8.00 23.09 26.68
CA ASP A 179 -7.47 24.42 26.34
C ASP A 179 -7.44 24.64 24.82
N ILE A 180 -6.95 23.64 24.06
CA ILE A 180 -6.92 23.71 22.59
C ILE A 180 -8.34 23.77 22.05
N ASP A 181 -9.26 22.92 22.51
CA ASP A 181 -10.65 22.93 22.07
C ASP A 181 -11.31 24.30 22.31
N ARG A 182 -11.03 24.95 23.45
CA ARG A 182 -11.52 26.31 23.72
C ARG A 182 -11.00 27.31 22.70
N VAL A 183 -9.70 27.29 22.39
CA VAL A 183 -9.08 28.21 21.42
C VAL A 183 -9.54 27.91 19.99
N LEU A 184 -9.72 26.64 19.61
CA LEU A 184 -10.28 26.25 18.31
C LEU A 184 -11.73 26.73 18.16
N ASN A 185 -12.55 26.67 19.21
CA ASN A 185 -13.91 27.23 19.15
C ASN A 185 -13.89 28.76 18.98
N LYS A 186 -12.97 29.46 19.65
CA LYS A 186 -12.74 30.90 19.43
C LYS A 186 -12.26 31.18 18.00
N LEU A 187 -11.40 30.32 17.44
CA LEU A 187 -10.98 30.43 16.04
C LEU A 187 -12.17 30.29 15.08
N LEU A 188 -13.06 29.32 15.33
CA LEU A 188 -14.26 29.11 14.53
C LEU A 188 -15.19 30.32 14.51
N THR A 189 -15.34 31.02 15.64
CA THR A 189 -16.13 32.25 15.68
C THR A 189 -15.47 33.35 14.85
N LEU A 190 -14.14 33.49 14.91
CA LEU A 190 -13.39 34.45 14.10
C LEU A 190 -13.45 34.16 12.59
N PHE A 191 -13.52 32.88 12.21
CA PHE A 191 -13.73 32.46 10.82
C PHE A 191 -15.11 32.81 10.28
N LYS A 192 -16.14 32.74 11.12
CA LYS A 192 -17.53 33.10 10.75
C LYS A 192 -17.75 34.61 10.76
N ASN A 193 -17.19 35.30 11.74
CA ASN A 193 -17.39 36.74 11.95
C ASN A 193 -16.22 37.54 11.36
N GLN A 194 -16.22 37.71 10.04
CA GLN A 194 -15.14 38.43 9.35
C GLN A 194 -15.05 39.94 9.70
N GLN A 195 -16.06 40.51 10.39
CA GLN A 195 -16.15 41.92 10.77
C GLN A 195 -15.66 42.25 12.20
N GLU A 196 -15.27 41.26 13.01
CA GLU A 196 -14.80 41.51 14.38
C GLU A 196 -13.35 42.05 14.42
N THR A 197 -13.09 43.00 15.33
CA THR A 197 -11.75 43.51 15.68
C THR A 197 -10.99 42.60 16.66
N VAL A 198 -11.66 41.55 17.15
CA VAL A 198 -11.09 40.59 18.09
C VAL A 198 -10.09 39.70 17.35
N THR A 199 -8.89 39.56 17.91
CA THR A 199 -7.82 38.73 17.37
C THR A 199 -7.44 37.63 18.37
N LEU A 200 -6.71 36.62 17.90
CA LEU A 200 -6.05 35.66 18.77
C LEU A 200 -4.94 36.37 19.55
N THR A 201 -4.87 36.12 20.86
CA THR A 201 -3.82 36.63 21.75
C THR A 201 -2.55 35.78 21.63
N GLU A 202 -1.41 36.26 22.13
CA GLU A 202 -0.17 35.45 22.16
C GLU A 202 -0.35 34.19 23.02
N ASN A 203 -1.20 34.24 24.06
CA ASN A 203 -1.55 33.07 24.85
C ASN A 203 -2.35 32.05 24.03
N ASP A 204 -3.27 32.49 23.17
CA ASP A 204 -4.02 31.59 22.27
C ASP A 204 -3.07 30.89 21.30
N LYS A 205 -2.10 31.63 20.74
CA LYS A 205 -1.06 31.08 19.86
C LYS A 205 -0.22 30.03 20.59
N ASN A 206 0.27 30.33 21.80
CA ASN A 206 1.02 29.37 22.63
C ASN A 206 0.23 28.09 22.94
N VAL A 207 -1.11 28.16 23.00
CA VAL A 207 -1.96 26.97 23.15
C VAL A 207 -2.04 26.18 21.83
N LEU A 208 -2.22 26.86 20.70
CA LEU A 208 -2.28 26.23 19.38
C LEU A 208 -0.94 25.60 18.96
N ASP A 209 0.19 26.17 19.38
CA ASP A 209 1.53 25.65 19.11
C ASP A 209 1.79 24.28 19.78
N LYS A 210 0.93 23.86 20.71
CA LYS A 210 0.98 22.52 21.33
C LYS A 210 0.39 21.42 20.44
N ILE A 211 -0.24 21.76 19.32
CA ILE A 211 -0.78 20.79 18.36
C ILE A 211 0.40 20.00 17.77
N VAL A 212 0.31 18.67 17.80
CA VAL A 212 1.41 17.78 17.42
C VAL A 212 1.58 17.72 15.91
N GLN A 213 0.48 17.70 15.18
CA GLN A 213 0.48 17.60 13.73
C GLN A 213 -0.71 18.35 13.15
N THR A 214 -0.47 19.07 12.05
CA THR A 214 -1.50 19.73 11.25
C THR A 214 -1.37 19.23 9.81
N LYS A 215 -2.48 18.78 9.24
CA LYS A 215 -2.55 18.43 7.82
C LYS A 215 -3.64 19.25 7.14
N VAL A 216 -3.29 19.92 6.05
CA VAL A 216 -4.19 20.85 5.34
C VAL A 216 -4.52 20.30 3.96
N TYR A 217 -5.81 20.26 3.66
CA TYR A 217 -6.36 20.01 2.34
C TYR A 217 -7.06 21.28 1.89
N SER A 218 -6.72 21.81 0.73
CA SER A 218 -7.34 23.04 0.24
C SER A 218 -7.37 23.10 -1.27
N ASN A 219 -8.43 23.69 -1.81
CA ASN A 219 -8.49 24.05 -3.22
C ASN A 219 -7.43 25.10 -3.59
N ILE A 220 -6.87 25.81 -2.61
CA ILE A 220 -5.83 26.82 -2.79
C ILE A 220 -4.43 26.20 -2.65
N PRO A 221 -3.58 26.23 -3.71
CA PRO A 221 -2.26 25.58 -3.71
C PRO A 221 -1.32 25.95 -2.57
N HIS A 222 -1.17 27.25 -2.28
CA HIS A 222 -0.22 27.69 -1.25
C HIS A 222 -0.68 27.32 0.17
N MET A 223 -1.99 27.14 0.43
CA MET A 223 -2.49 26.75 1.74
C MET A 223 -2.11 25.29 2.09
N ARG A 224 -1.89 24.44 1.09
CA ARG A 224 -1.56 23.02 1.28
C ARG A 224 -0.25 22.79 2.04
N ASN A 225 0.65 23.77 1.98
CA ASN A 225 1.96 23.71 2.63
C ASN A 225 1.97 24.36 4.02
N ILE A 226 0.84 24.91 4.49
CA ILE A 226 0.76 25.51 5.82
C ILE A 226 0.76 24.41 6.88
N THR A 227 1.63 24.54 7.88
CA THR A 227 1.86 23.52 8.92
C THR A 227 1.26 23.88 10.28
N THR A 228 0.70 25.08 10.44
CA THR A 228 0.06 25.50 11.69
C THR A 228 -1.33 26.08 11.45
N ILE A 229 -2.26 25.81 12.36
CA ILE A 229 -3.62 26.38 12.28
C ILE A 229 -3.62 27.91 12.49
N TYR A 230 -2.61 28.46 13.17
CA TYR A 230 -2.44 29.90 13.33
C TYR A 230 -2.06 30.60 12.02
N ASP A 231 -1.19 29.98 11.22
CA ASP A 231 -0.84 30.52 9.90
C ASP A 231 -2.01 30.45 8.92
N ILE A 232 -2.86 29.43 9.02
CA ILE A 232 -4.13 29.36 8.28
C ILE A 232 -5.03 30.52 8.68
N TYR A 233 -5.13 30.80 9.99
CA TYR A 233 -5.88 31.94 10.49
C TYR A 233 -5.37 33.25 9.90
N ARG A 234 -4.06 33.47 9.98
CA ARG A 234 -3.41 34.66 9.43
C ARG A 234 -3.69 34.82 7.94
N TYR A 235 -3.54 33.74 7.17
CA TYR A 235 -3.83 33.73 5.74
C TYR A 235 -5.25 34.20 5.44
N ILE A 236 -6.25 33.66 6.16
CA ILE A 236 -7.66 34.05 5.97
C ILE A 236 -7.87 35.52 6.31
N GLN A 237 -7.26 36.03 7.38
CA GLN A 237 -7.36 37.45 7.76
C GLN A 237 -6.79 38.37 6.67
N GLU A 238 -5.63 38.02 6.11
CA GLU A 238 -4.95 38.78 5.06
C GLU A 238 -5.74 38.76 3.72
N ASN A 239 -6.58 37.73 3.51
CA ASN A 239 -7.30 37.48 2.25
C ASN A 239 -8.84 37.58 2.36
N LYS A 240 -9.39 38.20 3.42
CA LYS A 240 -10.84 38.30 3.64
C LYS A 240 -11.63 38.92 2.47
N ASN A 241 -11.01 39.81 1.71
CA ASN A 241 -11.66 40.61 0.68
C ASN A 241 -11.17 40.28 -0.75
N THR A 242 -10.37 39.23 -0.92
CA THR A 242 -9.89 38.82 -2.24
C THR A 242 -10.89 37.84 -2.84
N SER A 243 -11.33 38.11 -4.08
CA SER A 243 -12.14 37.16 -4.83
C SER A 243 -11.29 35.93 -5.11
N SER A 244 -11.78 34.75 -4.72
CA SER A 244 -11.09 33.51 -5.00
C SER A 244 -11.44 33.03 -6.40
N ASN A 245 -10.43 32.67 -7.19
CA ASN A 245 -10.61 32.07 -8.51
C ASN A 245 -10.45 30.55 -8.48
N TYR A 246 -10.43 29.95 -7.29
CA TYR A 246 -10.30 28.50 -7.14
C TYR A 246 -11.69 27.86 -7.07
N PRO A 247 -11.96 26.83 -7.91
CA PRO A 247 -13.22 26.11 -7.85
C PRO A 247 -13.31 25.34 -6.52
N ILE A 248 -14.52 25.32 -5.95
CA ILE A 248 -14.90 24.53 -4.77
C ILE A 248 -15.64 23.29 -5.23
N SER A 249 -16.57 23.43 -6.17
CA SER A 249 -17.37 22.33 -6.67
C SER A 249 -17.87 22.55 -8.10
N TYR A 250 -18.23 21.45 -8.73
CA TYR A 250 -18.83 21.37 -10.06
C TYR A 250 -20.22 20.78 -9.96
N ALA A 251 -21.18 21.36 -10.67
CA ALA A 251 -22.39 20.64 -11.06
C ALA A 251 -22.17 20.11 -12.48
N ILE A 252 -22.32 18.80 -12.64
CA ILE A 252 -22.13 18.10 -13.90
C ILE A 252 -23.45 17.46 -14.33
N ARG A 253 -23.75 17.53 -15.62
CA ARG A 253 -24.97 16.95 -16.22
C ARG A 253 -24.62 15.98 -17.34
N PRO A 254 -25.38 14.89 -17.51
CA PRO A 254 -25.20 13.97 -18.62
C PRO A 254 -25.17 14.68 -19.97
N ILE A 255 -24.23 14.30 -20.84
CA ILE A 255 -24.08 14.93 -22.17
C ILE A 255 -25.37 14.85 -22.95
N LYS A 256 -26.10 13.73 -22.89
CA LYS A 256 -27.38 13.52 -23.58
C LYS A 256 -28.45 14.56 -23.20
N ILE A 257 -28.40 15.11 -21.99
CA ILE A 257 -29.36 16.11 -21.52
C ILE A 257 -28.98 17.49 -22.07
N VAL A 258 -27.68 17.79 -22.11
CA VAL A 258 -27.15 19.06 -22.63
C VAL A 258 -27.15 19.07 -24.18
N ASN A 259 -27.05 17.90 -24.80
CA ASN A 259 -27.08 17.67 -26.24
C ASN A 259 -27.96 16.45 -26.60
N PRO A 260 -29.26 16.65 -26.85
CA PRO A 260 -30.14 15.56 -27.24
C PRO A 260 -29.76 14.86 -28.55
N GLN A 261 -29.02 15.52 -29.44
CA GLN A 261 -28.53 14.93 -30.70
C GLN A 261 -27.33 13.99 -30.49
N TYR A 262 -26.73 14.01 -29.30
CA TYR A 262 -25.67 13.08 -28.92
C TYR A 262 -26.25 11.67 -28.74
N ASN A 263 -26.18 10.87 -29.80
CA ASN A 263 -26.71 9.52 -29.79
C ASN A 263 -25.58 8.49 -29.66
N ARG A 264 -25.14 8.24 -28.43
CA ARG A 264 -24.41 7.02 -28.05
C ARG A 264 -25.32 6.16 -27.18
N GLU A 265 -26.06 5.26 -27.81
CA GLU A 265 -27.01 4.36 -27.14
C GLU A 265 -26.35 3.47 -26.06
N ASN A 266 -25.02 3.32 -26.08
CA ASN A 266 -24.26 2.42 -25.22
C ASN A 266 -23.52 3.09 -24.04
N GLU A 267 -23.54 4.42 -23.91
CA GLU A 267 -22.83 5.13 -22.83
C GLU A 267 -23.79 5.61 -21.75
N LYS A 268 -24.14 4.69 -20.87
CA LYS A 268 -24.97 4.95 -19.70
C LYS A 268 -24.08 5.18 -18.48
N PHE A 269 -24.41 6.16 -17.66
CA PHE A 269 -23.88 6.27 -16.31
C PHE A 269 -24.91 5.75 -15.31
N THR A 270 -24.48 4.84 -14.45
CA THR A 270 -25.25 4.37 -13.30
C THR A 270 -24.45 4.62 -12.02
N ARG A 271 -25.15 4.82 -10.91
CA ARG A 271 -24.50 4.97 -9.60
C ARG A 271 -24.24 3.61 -8.99
N VAL A 272 -23.20 3.54 -8.16
CA VAL A 272 -22.94 2.34 -7.37
C VAL A 272 -24.02 2.23 -6.30
N PRO A 273 -24.67 1.06 -6.12
CA PRO A 273 -25.65 0.87 -5.06
C PRO A 273 -25.07 1.22 -3.69
N ARG A 274 -25.84 1.94 -2.86
CA ARG A 274 -25.36 2.47 -1.56
C ARG A 274 -24.81 1.39 -0.62
N GLU A 275 -25.41 0.20 -0.63
CA GLU A 275 -24.98 -0.92 0.21
C GLU A 275 -23.59 -1.42 -0.22
N LEU A 276 -23.41 -1.66 -1.52
CA LEU A 276 -22.12 -2.07 -2.07
C LEU A 276 -21.05 -1.00 -1.86
N HIS A 277 -21.43 0.26 -2.06
CA HIS A 277 -20.56 1.40 -1.83
C HIS A 277 -20.00 1.41 -0.41
N ALA A 278 -20.87 1.25 0.60
CA ALA A 278 -20.47 1.18 2.00
C ALA A 278 -19.53 -0.01 2.28
N ILE A 279 -19.85 -1.19 1.74
CA ILE A 279 -19.03 -2.39 1.94
C ILE A 279 -17.61 -2.19 1.36
N ILE A 280 -17.50 -1.65 0.14
CA ILE A 280 -16.20 -1.40 -0.49
C ILE A 280 -15.44 -0.30 0.26
N GLU A 281 -16.12 0.79 0.63
CA GLU A 281 -15.51 1.91 1.36
C GLU A 281 -14.93 1.44 2.69
N ASP A 282 -15.73 0.74 3.50
CA ASP A 282 -15.30 0.26 4.83
C ASP A 282 -14.16 -0.75 4.72
N TYR A 283 -14.23 -1.68 3.74
CA TYR A 283 -13.18 -2.66 3.50
C TYR A 283 -11.84 -2.00 3.14
N VAL A 284 -11.83 -1.14 2.11
CA VAL A 284 -10.60 -0.51 1.62
C VAL A 284 -9.99 0.41 2.67
N VAL A 285 -10.82 1.17 3.40
CA VAL A 285 -10.35 2.05 4.47
C VAL A 285 -9.70 1.22 5.59
N GLN A 286 -10.34 0.13 6.03
CA GLN A 286 -9.80 -0.72 7.09
C GLN A 286 -8.44 -1.30 6.71
N ILE A 287 -8.31 -1.88 5.52
CA ILE A 287 -7.05 -2.47 5.04
C ILE A 287 -5.95 -1.42 4.99
N ARG A 288 -6.21 -0.22 4.45
CA ARG A 288 -5.21 0.84 4.36
C ARG A 288 -4.75 1.34 5.73
N VAL A 289 -5.65 1.46 6.70
CA VAL A 289 -5.30 1.79 8.09
C VAL A 289 -4.37 0.73 8.69
N ASP A 290 -4.70 -0.54 8.52
CA ASP A 290 -3.89 -1.65 9.02
C ASP A 290 -2.52 -1.71 8.33
N MET A 291 -2.48 -1.45 7.02
CA MET A 291 -1.25 -1.34 6.25
C MET A 291 -0.36 -0.20 6.76
N GLU A 292 -0.89 1.01 6.98
CA GLU A 292 -0.11 2.14 7.51
C GLU A 292 0.45 1.84 8.92
N GLN A 293 -0.33 1.14 9.76
CA GLN A 293 0.16 0.69 11.07
C GLN A 293 1.36 -0.24 10.93
N ILE A 294 1.30 -1.21 10.00
CA ILE A 294 2.41 -2.12 9.73
C ILE A 294 3.62 -1.37 9.18
N GLU A 295 3.44 -0.43 8.25
CA GLU A 295 4.54 0.41 7.74
C GLU A 295 5.24 1.17 8.86
N LYS A 296 4.47 1.77 9.78
CA LYS A 296 5.04 2.44 10.96
C LYS A 296 5.79 1.48 11.86
N LEU A 297 5.31 0.24 12.00
CA LEU A 297 5.99 -0.78 12.79
C LEU A 297 7.30 -1.24 12.12
N ILE A 298 7.35 -1.32 10.79
CA ILE A 298 8.54 -1.71 10.04
C ILE A 298 9.55 -0.55 10.02
N ALA A 299 9.13 0.65 9.62
CA ALA A 299 10.01 1.81 9.43
C ALA A 299 10.70 2.31 10.71
N ARG A 300 10.12 2.05 11.89
CA ARG A 300 10.66 2.56 13.16
C ARG A 300 11.88 1.80 13.69
N ASP A 301 12.20 0.59 13.22
CA ASP A 301 13.09 -0.32 13.97
C ASP A 301 14.14 -1.10 13.14
N ILE A 302 14.45 -0.71 11.90
CA ILE A 302 15.31 -1.50 10.98
C ILE A 302 16.77 -1.63 11.45
N THR A 303 17.28 -0.70 12.28
CA THR A 303 18.71 -0.66 12.64
C THR A 303 19.06 -1.27 14.00
N ASP A 304 18.08 -1.80 14.74
CA ASP A 304 18.25 -2.01 16.19
C ASP A 304 18.37 -3.48 16.63
N PHE A 305 18.22 -4.46 15.74
CA PHE A 305 18.34 -5.88 16.13
C PHE A 305 19.79 -6.27 16.41
N SER A 306 20.03 -6.79 17.62
CA SER A 306 21.36 -7.15 18.09
C SER A 306 21.84 -8.52 17.57
N ARG A 307 20.94 -9.37 17.08
CA ARG A 307 21.22 -10.76 16.69
C ARG A 307 20.89 -11.04 15.22
N GLU A 308 21.72 -11.86 14.57
CA GLU A 308 21.60 -12.19 13.15
C GLU A 308 20.33 -13.00 12.82
N HIS A 309 19.96 -13.98 13.65
CA HIS A 309 18.73 -14.76 13.42
C HIS A 309 17.46 -13.88 13.47
N LEU A 310 17.41 -12.86 14.35
CA LEU A 310 16.30 -11.90 14.39
C LEU A 310 16.28 -11.01 13.14
N LYS A 311 17.44 -10.56 12.65
CA LYS A 311 17.55 -9.85 11.37
C LYS A 311 17.01 -10.69 10.22
N LYS A 312 17.35 -11.98 10.17
CA LYS A 312 16.85 -12.91 9.15
C LYS A 312 15.33 -13.11 9.25
N GLN A 313 14.80 -13.33 10.47
CA GLN A 313 13.36 -13.43 10.68
C GLN A 313 12.62 -12.15 10.26
N PHE A 314 13.20 -10.98 10.55
CA PHE A 314 12.64 -9.69 10.14
C PHE A 314 12.68 -9.51 8.62
N GLY A 315 13.78 -9.89 7.94
CA GLY A 315 13.85 -9.88 6.48
C GLY A 315 12.76 -10.75 5.82
N ASN A 316 12.41 -11.89 6.43
CA ASN A 316 11.26 -12.69 5.98
C ASN A 316 9.92 -11.95 6.14
N ILE A 317 9.76 -11.15 7.20
CA ILE A 317 8.58 -10.31 7.38
C ILE A 317 8.53 -9.22 6.32
N GLU A 318 9.65 -8.58 5.98
CA GLU A 318 9.72 -7.57 4.92
C GLU A 318 9.32 -8.13 3.56
N ASN A 319 9.80 -9.34 3.23
CA ASN A 319 9.40 -10.03 2.00
C ASN A 319 7.90 -10.35 1.97
N ARG A 320 7.35 -10.86 3.08
CA ARG A 320 5.90 -11.10 3.20
C ARG A 320 5.09 -9.81 3.14
N TRP A 321 5.63 -8.71 3.68
CA TRP A 321 5.00 -7.41 3.63
C TRP A 321 4.90 -6.89 2.19
N LEU A 322 5.94 -7.09 1.37
CA LEU A 322 5.92 -6.77 -0.05
C LEU A 322 4.87 -7.60 -0.82
N ASP A 323 4.78 -8.91 -0.54
CA ASP A 323 3.74 -9.78 -1.11
C ASP A 323 2.32 -9.30 -0.77
N VAL A 324 2.09 -8.92 0.50
CA VAL A 324 0.80 -8.36 0.95
C VAL A 324 0.48 -7.05 0.23
N LYS A 325 1.46 -6.16 0.00
CA LYS A 325 1.25 -4.94 -0.80
C LYS A 325 0.82 -5.25 -2.22
N ASN A 326 1.52 -6.16 -2.90
CA ASN A 326 1.21 -6.55 -4.27
C ASN A 326 -0.18 -7.17 -4.40
N LYS A 327 -0.57 -8.02 -3.42
CA LYS A 327 -1.92 -8.61 -3.35
C LYS A 327 -3.00 -7.54 -3.17
N PHE A 328 -2.76 -6.57 -2.30
CA PHE A 328 -3.67 -5.44 -2.12
C PHE A 328 -3.85 -4.63 -3.40
N ASP A 329 -2.76 -4.32 -4.10
CA ASP A 329 -2.82 -3.56 -5.35
C ASP A 329 -3.63 -4.30 -6.42
N ASN A 330 -3.45 -5.62 -6.55
CA ASN A 330 -4.25 -6.44 -7.45
C ASN A 330 -5.74 -6.44 -7.06
N GLU A 331 -6.05 -6.56 -5.77
CA GLU A 331 -7.43 -6.51 -5.29
C GLU A 331 -8.09 -5.15 -5.56
N ILE A 332 -7.37 -4.05 -5.35
CA ILE A 332 -7.85 -2.70 -5.70
C ILE A 332 -8.11 -2.58 -7.21
N GLN A 333 -7.28 -3.17 -8.07
CA GLN A 333 -7.52 -3.19 -9.52
C GLN A 333 -8.78 -3.99 -9.89
N GLN A 334 -9.04 -5.12 -9.23
CA GLN A 334 -10.25 -5.91 -9.46
C GLN A 334 -11.51 -5.17 -9.03
N ILE A 335 -11.50 -4.56 -7.83
CA ILE A 335 -12.61 -3.74 -7.34
C ILE A 335 -12.83 -2.52 -8.26
N SER A 336 -11.75 -1.90 -8.75
CA SER A 336 -11.82 -0.80 -9.72
C SER A 336 -12.53 -1.22 -11.01
N LYS A 337 -12.17 -2.37 -11.58
CA LYS A 337 -12.83 -2.93 -12.78
C LYS A 337 -14.32 -3.20 -12.54
N LEU A 338 -14.69 -3.70 -11.37
CA LEU A 338 -16.10 -3.85 -10.99
C LEU A 338 -16.82 -2.51 -10.99
N VAL A 339 -16.30 -1.52 -10.26
CA VAL A 339 -16.95 -0.21 -10.12
C VAL A 339 -17.14 0.46 -11.48
N LEU A 340 -16.14 0.36 -12.37
CA LEU A 340 -16.25 0.84 -13.75
C LEU A 340 -17.32 0.09 -14.56
N SER A 341 -17.41 -1.23 -14.38
CA SER A 341 -18.42 -2.06 -15.05
C SER A 341 -19.82 -1.71 -14.56
N ILE A 342 -20.00 -1.50 -13.25
CA ILE A 342 -21.27 -1.05 -12.67
C ILE A 342 -21.63 0.29 -13.29
N ARG A 343 -20.75 1.30 -13.15
CA ARG A 343 -21.02 2.67 -13.59
C ARG A 343 -21.31 2.77 -15.09
N SER A 344 -20.72 1.91 -15.92
CA SER A 344 -21.00 1.84 -17.36
C SER A 344 -22.28 1.08 -17.72
N GLY A 345 -22.99 0.51 -16.74
CA GLY A 345 -24.21 -0.26 -16.94
C GLY A 345 -23.98 -1.64 -17.53
N LYS A 346 -22.75 -2.16 -17.50
CA LYS A 346 -22.34 -3.45 -18.11
C LYS A 346 -22.41 -4.65 -17.16
N VAL A 347 -22.97 -4.49 -15.95
CA VAL A 347 -22.97 -5.54 -14.92
C VAL A 347 -24.33 -6.23 -14.83
N GLU A 348 -24.34 -7.54 -15.07
CA GLU A 348 -25.44 -8.43 -14.69
C GLU A 348 -25.33 -8.78 -13.20
N ASN A 349 -26.48 -8.84 -12.49
CA ASN A 349 -26.64 -8.94 -11.03
C ASN A 349 -25.82 -10.06 -10.33
N ILE A 350 -25.32 -11.05 -11.08
CA ILE A 350 -24.67 -12.27 -10.57
C ILE A 350 -23.21 -12.02 -10.12
N MET A 351 -22.53 -10.99 -10.65
CA MET A 351 -21.13 -10.65 -10.32
C MET A 351 -20.96 -9.98 -8.94
N LEU A 352 -22.00 -9.31 -8.43
CA LEU A 352 -21.95 -8.56 -7.16
C LEU A 352 -21.73 -9.47 -5.94
N HIS A 353 -22.32 -10.66 -5.96
CA HIS A 353 -22.16 -11.66 -4.89
C HIS A 353 -20.79 -12.34 -4.92
N GLN A 354 -20.11 -12.38 -6.08
CA GLN A 354 -18.79 -13.01 -6.21
C GLN A 354 -17.65 -12.08 -5.77
N ILE A 355 -17.82 -10.76 -5.91
CA ILE A 355 -16.80 -9.76 -5.56
C ILE A 355 -16.78 -9.48 -4.06
N LEU A 356 -17.88 -9.80 -3.38
CA LEU A 356 -17.96 -9.92 -1.92
C LEU A 356 -17.69 -11.34 -1.44
N LYS A 357 -16.90 -12.14 -2.15
CA LYS A 357 -16.42 -13.42 -1.61
C LYS A 357 -15.64 -13.12 -0.34
N HIS A 358 -16.34 -13.28 0.79
CA HIS A 358 -15.83 -13.06 2.13
C HIS A 358 -14.55 -13.85 2.41
N SER A 359 -14.23 -14.90 1.63
CA SER A 359 -13.00 -15.68 1.77
C SER A 359 -11.73 -14.85 1.57
N ASP A 360 -11.68 -14.00 0.55
CA ASP A 360 -10.44 -13.34 0.14
C ASP A 360 -10.20 -12.10 1.00
N GLN A 361 -11.27 -11.36 1.32
CA GLN A 361 -11.25 -10.25 2.27
C GLN A 361 -10.84 -10.71 3.68
N VAL A 362 -11.39 -11.83 4.15
CA VAL A 362 -11.00 -12.43 5.44
C VAL A 362 -9.55 -12.88 5.40
N MET A 363 -9.07 -13.41 4.27
CA MET A 363 -7.67 -13.81 4.11
C MET A 363 -6.73 -12.60 4.22
N MET A 364 -7.05 -11.48 3.56
CA MET A 364 -6.23 -10.26 3.60
C MET A 364 -6.12 -9.68 5.01
N ILE A 365 -7.26 -9.54 5.70
CA ILE A 365 -7.30 -9.10 7.10
C ILE A 365 -6.51 -10.07 8.01
N THR A 366 -6.63 -11.37 7.78
CA THR A 366 -5.90 -12.39 8.55
C THR A 366 -4.38 -12.28 8.32
N ASN A 367 -3.95 -12.08 7.07
CA ASN A 367 -2.55 -11.91 6.73
C ASN A 367 -1.93 -10.67 7.39
N LEU A 368 -2.64 -9.53 7.37
CA LEU A 368 -2.21 -8.30 8.04
C LEU A 368 -2.09 -8.49 9.56
N ASN A 369 -3.09 -9.11 10.18
CA ASN A 369 -3.05 -9.41 11.61
C ASN A 369 -1.89 -10.36 11.96
N GLY A 370 -1.65 -11.39 11.15
CA GLY A 370 -0.52 -12.30 11.32
C GLY A 370 0.84 -11.58 11.20
N LEU A 371 0.99 -10.67 10.23
CA LEU A 371 2.19 -9.85 10.10
C LEU A 371 2.40 -8.96 11.33
N LYS A 372 1.35 -8.26 11.78
CA LYS A 372 1.41 -7.42 12.98
C LYS A 372 1.85 -8.21 14.21
N GLN A 373 1.26 -9.39 14.44
CA GLN A 373 1.65 -10.27 15.54
C GLN A 373 3.10 -10.73 15.44
N ASN A 374 3.57 -11.10 14.25
CA ASN A 374 4.96 -11.53 14.06
C ASN A 374 5.95 -10.38 14.34
N ILE A 375 5.63 -9.17 13.90
CA ILE A 375 6.46 -7.98 14.17
C ILE A 375 6.51 -7.71 15.67
N GLU A 376 5.37 -7.74 16.35
CA GLU A 376 5.29 -7.55 17.81
C GLU A 376 6.11 -8.61 18.57
N GLN A 377 6.01 -9.88 18.19
CA GLN A 377 6.77 -10.98 18.81
C GLN A 377 8.28 -10.79 18.67
N ILE A 378 8.79 -10.46 17.48
CA ILE A 378 10.22 -10.21 17.27
C ILE A 378 10.70 -9.02 18.11
N LYS A 379 9.90 -7.95 18.20
CA LYS A 379 10.22 -6.77 19.03
C LYS A 379 10.25 -7.10 20.52
N GLU A 380 9.31 -7.91 21.01
CA GLU A 380 9.33 -8.40 22.40
C GLU A 380 10.56 -9.25 22.69
N LYS A 381 10.96 -10.12 21.74
CA LYS A 381 12.16 -10.94 21.84
C LYS A 381 13.43 -10.10 21.92
N GLU A 382 13.60 -9.10 21.05
CA GLU A 382 14.76 -8.18 21.12
C GLU A 382 14.80 -7.41 22.45
N LYS A 383 13.66 -6.92 22.95
CA LYS A 383 13.58 -6.28 24.28
C LYS A 383 14.01 -7.24 25.40
N PHE A 384 13.60 -8.50 25.33
CA PHE A 384 13.99 -9.52 26.28
C PHE A 384 15.50 -9.82 26.22
N ILE A 385 16.08 -9.94 25.03
CA ILE A 385 17.53 -10.13 24.84
C ILE A 385 18.31 -8.96 25.46
N ARG A 386 17.88 -7.72 25.22
CA ARG A 386 18.48 -6.52 25.84
C ARG A 386 18.36 -6.54 27.36
N TYR A 387 17.20 -6.94 27.90
CA TYR A 387 16.98 -7.10 29.34
C TYR A 387 17.95 -8.11 29.98
N MET A 388 18.24 -9.21 29.28
CA MET A 388 19.20 -10.23 29.71
C MET A 388 20.65 -9.72 29.63
N ASN A 389 21.03 -9.07 28.52
CA ASN A 389 22.37 -8.50 28.35
C ASN A 389 22.69 -7.43 29.42
N GLN A 390 21.72 -6.60 29.80
CA GLN A 390 21.86 -5.61 30.90
C GLN A 390 22.14 -6.25 32.27
N ARG A 391 21.86 -7.55 32.43
CA ARG A 391 22.13 -8.34 33.63
C ARG A 391 23.31 -9.29 33.46
N GLU A 392 24.17 -8.99 32.48
CA GLU A 392 25.40 -9.74 32.18
C GLU A 392 25.17 -11.18 31.70
N PHE A 393 23.93 -11.53 31.32
CA PHE A 393 23.68 -12.80 30.62
C PHE A 393 24.12 -12.67 29.16
N GLN A 394 24.93 -13.61 28.70
CA GLN A 394 25.16 -13.83 27.28
C GLN A 394 23.98 -14.63 26.71
N TYR A 395 23.26 -14.03 25.77
CA TYR A 395 22.19 -14.72 25.05
C TYR A 395 22.76 -15.62 23.94
N LEU A 396 22.27 -16.87 23.87
CA LEU A 396 22.52 -17.85 22.82
C LEU A 396 21.20 -18.38 22.25
N ASN A 397 21.12 -18.48 20.92
CA ASN A 397 20.04 -19.18 20.23
C ASN A 397 20.41 -20.66 20.10
N ALA A 398 19.73 -21.55 20.82
CA ALA A 398 20.05 -22.97 20.86
C ALA A 398 19.88 -23.67 19.50
N ALA A 399 19.08 -23.11 18.59
CA ALA A 399 18.91 -23.63 17.24
C ALA A 399 20.22 -23.67 16.43
N GLU A 400 21.18 -22.80 16.76
CA GLU A 400 22.46 -22.68 16.05
C GLU A 400 23.45 -23.81 16.44
N TYR A 401 23.16 -24.59 17.48
CA TYR A 401 24.09 -25.54 18.10
C TYR A 401 23.78 -27.02 17.81
N LYS A 402 22.96 -27.31 16.80
CA LYS A 402 22.61 -28.69 16.35
C LYS A 402 22.19 -29.60 17.51
N ILE A 403 21.35 -29.08 18.40
CA ILE A 403 20.78 -29.84 19.51
C ILE A 403 19.61 -30.69 18.98
N GLY A 404 19.67 -32.01 19.20
CA GLY A 404 18.69 -32.98 18.75
C GLY A 404 17.94 -33.65 19.90
N GLU A 405 16.83 -34.32 19.60
CA GLU A 405 15.94 -34.96 20.60
C GLU A 405 16.62 -36.00 21.50
N ALA A 406 17.69 -36.63 21.02
CA ALA A 406 18.45 -37.62 21.78
C ALA A 406 19.53 -37.02 22.70
N ASP A 407 19.74 -35.70 22.67
CA ASP A 407 20.76 -35.05 23.51
C ASP A 407 20.29 -34.93 24.96
N ASP A 408 21.13 -35.39 25.89
CA ASP A 408 20.91 -35.19 27.32
C ASP A 408 21.47 -33.84 27.81
N GLY A 409 21.19 -33.47 29.06
CA GLY A 409 21.66 -32.20 29.63
C GLY A 409 23.19 -32.01 29.62
N LYS A 410 23.97 -33.10 29.61
CA LYS A 410 25.44 -33.03 29.52
C LYS A 410 25.88 -32.72 28.09
N LEU A 411 25.28 -33.39 27.11
CA LEU A 411 25.59 -33.19 25.71
C LEU A 411 25.12 -31.81 25.22
N ILE A 412 23.96 -31.34 25.69
CA ILE A 412 23.47 -29.98 25.46
C ILE A 412 24.46 -28.96 26.01
N LYS A 413 24.92 -29.13 27.27
CA LYS A 413 25.91 -28.23 27.87
C LYS A 413 27.21 -28.21 27.06
N TYR A 414 27.69 -29.37 26.65
CA TYR A 414 28.90 -29.50 25.84
C TYR A 414 28.78 -28.75 24.51
N LYS A 415 27.65 -28.93 23.80
CA LYS A 415 27.37 -28.24 22.54
C LYS A 415 27.30 -26.71 22.69
N LEU A 416 26.80 -26.20 23.81
CA LEU A 416 26.62 -24.76 24.03
C LEU A 416 27.90 -24.02 24.46
N VAL A 417 28.83 -24.65 25.20
CA VAL A 417 29.98 -23.94 25.82
C VAL A 417 31.28 -24.74 25.96
N GLU A 418 31.43 -25.89 25.29
CA GLU A 418 32.70 -26.66 25.23
C GLU A 418 33.44 -26.79 26.58
N ASN A 419 32.82 -27.48 27.55
CA ASN A 419 33.42 -27.84 28.85
C ASN A 419 33.91 -26.68 29.74
N ASP A 420 33.38 -25.46 29.60
CA ASP A 420 33.66 -24.37 30.56
C ASP A 420 33.17 -24.71 32.00
N GLU A 421 34.13 -24.80 32.92
CA GLU A 421 33.91 -25.18 34.32
C GLU A 421 33.25 -24.08 35.15
N ASN A 422 33.15 -22.84 34.66
CA ASN A 422 32.64 -21.69 35.42
C ASN A 422 31.38 -21.06 34.80
N THR A 423 30.67 -21.79 33.94
CA THR A 423 29.47 -21.27 33.26
C THR A 423 28.17 -21.86 33.82
N TYR A 424 27.23 -20.96 34.13
CA TYR A 424 25.83 -21.27 34.45
C TYR A 424 24.97 -20.99 33.21
N ILE A 425 24.21 -21.99 32.76
CA ILE A 425 23.32 -21.86 31.60
C ILE A 425 21.88 -21.95 32.06
N LEU A 426 21.11 -20.89 31.85
CA LEU A 426 19.66 -20.88 31.99
C LEU A 426 19.03 -21.22 30.64
N CYS A 427 18.41 -22.40 30.56
CA CYS A 427 17.73 -22.89 29.36
C CYS A 427 16.22 -22.63 29.48
N SER A 428 15.64 -21.93 28.50
CA SER A 428 14.20 -21.68 28.44
C SER A 428 13.75 -21.46 26.98
N SER A 429 12.45 -21.20 26.78
CA SER A 429 11.85 -20.80 25.51
C SER A 429 10.75 -19.77 25.72
N ASP A 430 10.34 -19.07 24.66
CA ASP A 430 9.32 -18.02 24.67
C ASP A 430 7.99 -18.54 25.25
N ARG A 431 7.61 -19.77 24.90
CA ARG A 431 6.45 -20.48 25.48
C ARG A 431 6.57 -20.64 26.99
N LEU A 432 7.73 -21.07 27.48
CA LEU A 432 7.97 -21.30 28.90
C LEU A 432 8.04 -19.98 29.67
N ASN A 433 8.68 -18.96 29.09
CA ASN A 433 8.79 -17.62 29.66
C ASN A 433 7.40 -17.00 29.87
N LYS A 434 6.52 -17.10 28.87
CA LYS A 434 5.15 -16.55 28.93
C LYS A 434 4.30 -17.21 30.01
N ASN A 435 4.43 -18.52 30.19
CA ASN A 435 3.65 -19.28 31.17
C ASN A 435 4.24 -19.23 32.60
N ASN A 436 5.49 -18.80 32.76
CA ASN A 436 6.22 -18.90 34.03
C ASN A 436 7.06 -17.65 34.33
N SER A 437 6.56 -16.46 34.01
CA SER A 437 7.30 -15.20 34.09
C SER A 437 7.87 -14.91 35.49
N GLU A 438 7.07 -15.12 36.54
CA GLU A 438 7.50 -14.94 37.94
C GLU A 438 8.61 -15.93 38.33
N LYS A 439 8.45 -17.20 37.94
CA LYS A 439 9.46 -18.25 38.18
C LYS A 439 10.77 -17.93 37.45
N LEU A 440 10.70 -17.46 36.21
CA LEU A 440 11.87 -17.03 35.44
C LEU A 440 12.59 -15.89 36.14
N HIS A 441 11.85 -14.89 36.63
CA HIS A 441 12.44 -13.75 37.34
C HIS A 441 13.17 -14.16 38.63
N ASN A 442 12.58 -15.08 39.40
CA ASN A 442 13.20 -15.62 40.61
C ASN A 442 14.49 -16.37 40.28
N VAL A 443 14.46 -17.24 39.25
CA VAL A 443 15.66 -17.99 38.81
C VAL A 443 16.77 -17.06 38.32
N ILE A 444 16.44 -16.02 37.57
CA ILE A 444 17.42 -15.01 37.12
C ILE A 444 18.06 -14.33 38.34
N SER A 445 17.26 -13.91 39.33
CA SER A 445 17.74 -13.24 40.53
C SER A 445 18.68 -14.14 41.35
N ASP A 446 18.29 -15.39 41.57
CA ASP A 446 19.10 -16.39 42.27
C ASP A 446 20.45 -16.64 41.58
N LEU A 447 20.47 -16.74 40.24
CA LEU A 447 21.70 -16.94 39.47
C LEU A 447 22.63 -15.72 39.56
N MET A 448 22.07 -14.51 39.51
CA MET A 448 22.85 -13.28 39.66
C MET A 448 23.50 -13.18 41.04
N GLU A 449 22.82 -13.58 42.12
CA GLU A 449 23.42 -13.61 43.46
C GLU A 449 24.55 -14.63 43.56
N ARG A 450 24.40 -15.81 42.96
CA ARG A 450 25.43 -16.86 42.95
C ARG A 450 26.69 -16.45 42.20
N VAL A 451 26.55 -15.70 41.10
CA VAL A 451 27.69 -15.22 40.31
C VAL A 451 28.39 -14.04 41.00
N LYS A 452 27.67 -13.18 41.73
CA LYS A 452 28.30 -12.16 42.60
C LYS A 452 29.24 -12.78 43.65
N ALA A 453 28.93 -13.98 44.14
CA ALA A 453 29.77 -14.69 45.10
C ALA A 453 31.03 -15.33 44.45
N ASN A 454 31.09 -15.47 43.13
CA ASN A 454 32.17 -16.13 42.39
C ASN A 454 32.58 -15.31 41.15
N SER A 455 33.59 -14.46 41.30
CA SER A 455 34.01 -13.45 40.30
C SER A 455 34.46 -13.99 38.93
N ASN A 456 34.70 -15.30 38.79
CA ASN A 456 35.08 -15.92 37.53
C ASN A 456 33.91 -16.62 36.80
N SER A 457 32.68 -16.52 37.31
CA SER A 457 31.53 -17.22 36.74
C SER A 457 30.86 -16.44 35.62
N ARG A 458 30.36 -17.15 34.60
CA ARG A 458 29.62 -16.58 33.47
C ARG A 458 28.16 -17.01 33.48
N LEU A 459 27.29 -16.12 33.03
CA LEU A 459 25.85 -16.36 32.89
C LEU A 459 25.49 -16.45 31.41
N ILE A 460 24.84 -17.55 31.03
CA ILE A 460 24.32 -17.75 29.68
C ILE A 460 22.82 -17.96 29.75
N TYR A 461 22.09 -17.30 28.85
CA TYR A 461 20.71 -17.64 28.56
C TYR A 461 20.66 -18.37 27.22
N ALA A 462 20.27 -19.64 27.25
CA ALA A 462 20.09 -20.46 26.05
C ALA A 462 18.60 -20.53 25.70
N ASP A 463 18.25 -19.96 24.55
CA ASP A 463 16.89 -19.89 24.03
C ASP A 463 16.59 -21.06 23.09
N PHE A 464 15.60 -21.87 23.44
CA PHE A 464 15.15 -23.04 22.69
C PHE A 464 13.87 -22.80 21.88
N SER A 465 13.43 -21.55 21.74
CA SER A 465 12.18 -21.23 21.03
C SER A 465 12.17 -21.68 19.58
N ASP A 466 13.32 -21.58 18.91
CA ASP A 466 13.51 -21.95 17.51
C ASP A 466 14.24 -23.30 17.36
N CYS A 467 14.39 -24.05 18.46
CA CYS A 467 15.12 -25.32 18.48
C CYS A 467 14.19 -26.51 18.20
N ALA A 468 14.66 -27.50 17.45
CA ALA A 468 13.93 -28.75 17.24
C ALA A 468 13.70 -29.51 18.57
N PHE A 469 14.66 -29.41 19.49
CA PHE A 469 14.53 -29.96 20.84
C PHE A 469 13.57 -29.12 21.69
N GLN A 470 12.43 -29.71 22.08
CA GLN A 470 11.46 -29.02 22.93
C GLN A 470 11.79 -29.15 24.42
N LEU A 471 12.11 -28.04 25.06
CA LEU A 471 12.17 -27.97 26.52
C LEU A 471 10.78 -28.13 27.15
N SER A 472 10.70 -29.05 28.13
CA SER A 472 9.50 -29.26 28.95
C SER A 472 9.42 -28.29 30.14
N ALA A 473 10.56 -27.79 30.63
CA ALA A 473 10.65 -26.87 31.76
C ALA A 473 11.88 -25.96 31.69
N ILE A 474 11.82 -24.81 32.37
CA ILE A 474 12.97 -23.93 32.60
C ILE A 474 14.02 -24.71 33.40
N THR A 475 15.24 -24.82 32.86
CA THR A 475 16.29 -25.69 33.39
C THR A 475 17.59 -24.92 33.57
N ILE A 476 18.38 -25.27 34.59
CA ILE A 476 19.69 -24.67 34.85
C ILE A 476 20.75 -25.75 34.67
N LEU A 477 21.73 -25.54 33.79
CA LEU A 477 22.90 -26.40 33.66
C LEU A 477 24.05 -25.81 34.48
N LEU A 478 24.46 -26.55 35.51
CA LEU A 478 25.45 -26.11 36.50
C LEU A 478 26.89 -26.44 36.09
N PRO A 479 27.90 -25.71 36.62
CA PRO A 479 29.31 -26.06 36.51
C PRO A 479 29.62 -27.44 37.16
N PRO A 480 30.64 -28.19 36.69
CA PRO A 480 30.90 -29.57 37.12
C PRO A 480 31.17 -29.71 38.63
N ASN A 481 31.72 -28.66 39.25
CA ASN A 481 32.04 -28.60 40.69
C ASN A 481 30.90 -27.98 41.53
N GLY A 482 29.77 -27.62 40.92
CA GLY A 482 28.56 -27.22 41.61
C GLY A 482 27.76 -28.45 42.03
N THR A 483 27.47 -28.58 43.32
CA THR A 483 26.59 -29.61 43.88
C THR A 483 25.34 -29.77 43.01
N GLN A 484 25.01 -31.02 42.63
CA GLN A 484 23.83 -31.35 41.81
C GLN A 484 22.59 -30.59 42.33
N GLY A 485 22.12 -29.62 41.53
CA GLY A 485 20.90 -28.88 41.81
C GLY A 485 19.69 -29.72 41.40
N LYS A 486 18.73 -29.81 42.34
CA LYS A 486 17.38 -30.36 42.19
C LYS A 486 16.85 -30.31 40.75
N ILE A 487 16.58 -31.48 40.18
CA ILE A 487 15.50 -31.62 39.21
C ILE A 487 14.21 -31.28 39.97
N ILE A 488 13.53 -30.21 39.59
CA ILE A 488 12.17 -29.94 40.07
C ILE A 488 11.23 -30.36 38.94
N GLU A 489 10.82 -31.63 38.98
CA GLU A 489 9.89 -32.20 38.01
C GLU A 489 8.47 -31.64 38.16
N PRO A 490 7.68 -31.61 37.07
CA PRO A 490 6.23 -31.47 37.14
C PRO A 490 5.59 -32.76 37.65
N THR A 491 4.60 -32.63 38.53
CA THR A 491 3.74 -33.72 38.98
C THR A 491 3.13 -34.51 37.80
N SER A 492 3.24 -35.84 37.85
CA SER A 492 2.78 -36.78 36.84
C SER A 492 1.29 -37.12 36.92
N SER A 493 0.66 -37.28 35.75
CA SER A 493 -0.34 -38.29 35.36
C SER A 493 -0.57 -38.10 33.84
N SER A 494 -0.63 -39.07 32.94
CA SER A 494 -1.00 -40.49 32.99
C SER A 494 -0.43 -41.22 31.76
N SER A 495 -0.32 -42.54 31.90
CA SER A 495 0.18 -43.54 30.97
C SER A 495 -0.70 -43.81 29.74
N SER A 496 -0.10 -44.11 28.57
CA SER A 496 -0.07 -45.47 27.96
C SER A 496 0.39 -45.43 26.49
N PRO A 497 0.90 -46.56 25.94
CA PRO A 497 1.82 -46.60 24.80
C PRO A 497 1.19 -47.16 23.52
N PHE A 498 1.70 -46.77 22.34
CA PHE A 498 1.66 -47.63 21.16
C PHE A 498 2.96 -47.55 20.36
N SER A 499 3.43 -48.74 20.02
CA SER A 499 4.71 -49.11 19.46
C SER A 499 4.72 -49.04 17.93
N SER A 500 5.81 -48.45 17.41
CA SER A 500 6.73 -48.91 16.35
C SER A 500 6.23 -49.80 15.20
N ILE A 501 6.59 -49.45 13.96
CA ILE A 501 6.98 -50.41 12.91
C ILE A 501 8.26 -49.91 12.19
N ALA A 502 9.27 -50.78 12.14
CA ALA A 502 10.54 -50.67 11.39
C ALA A 502 10.30 -50.91 9.88
N THR A 503 11.16 -50.56 8.91
CA THR A 503 12.43 -51.20 8.49
C THR A 503 12.88 -50.55 7.13
N PRO A 504 14.05 -50.87 6.51
CA PRO A 504 14.92 -49.90 5.80
C PRO A 504 15.11 -50.24 4.28
N PRO A 505 16.30 -50.15 3.63
CA PRO A 505 16.73 -49.12 2.67
C PRO A 505 17.07 -49.66 1.25
N GLN A 506 17.78 -48.83 0.44
CA GLN A 506 18.65 -49.13 -0.74
C GLN A 506 18.10 -48.69 -2.12
N SER A 507 18.77 -47.72 -2.80
CA SER A 507 19.81 -47.86 -3.87
C SER A 507 19.19 -48.10 -5.26
N ALA A 508 19.66 -47.66 -6.43
CA ALA A 508 20.72 -46.81 -6.98
C ALA A 508 20.44 -46.73 -8.51
N VAL A 509 21.36 -46.13 -9.30
CA VAL A 509 21.63 -46.37 -10.75
C VAL A 509 21.17 -45.26 -11.72
N GLU A 510 22.17 -44.45 -12.10
CA GLU A 510 22.41 -43.74 -13.38
C GLU A 510 22.90 -44.72 -14.48
N PRO A 511 23.27 -44.34 -15.73
CA PRO A 511 23.04 -43.11 -16.53
C PRO A 511 22.70 -43.44 -18.01
N ASP A 512 22.58 -42.44 -18.90
CA ASP A 512 23.40 -42.34 -20.13
C ASP A 512 22.94 -41.20 -21.08
N ASN A 513 23.95 -40.46 -21.56
CA ASN A 513 23.97 -39.41 -22.60
C ASN A 513 24.14 -40.09 -24.00
N PRO A 514 24.50 -39.44 -25.15
CA PRO A 514 24.51 -38.04 -25.63
C PRO A 514 23.83 -37.94 -27.05
N THR A 515 23.84 -36.88 -27.89
CA THR A 515 24.96 -36.31 -28.67
C THR A 515 24.47 -35.30 -29.75
N SER A 516 25.16 -34.15 -29.85
CA SER A 516 25.77 -33.46 -31.03
C SER A 516 25.02 -32.89 -32.26
N ASN A 517 25.61 -31.76 -32.71
CA ASN A 517 25.82 -31.19 -34.07
C ASN A 517 24.90 -30.03 -34.50
N SER A 518 25.29 -28.99 -35.24
CA SER A 518 26.53 -28.24 -35.63
C SER A 518 26.16 -27.47 -36.93
N MET A 519 26.91 -26.39 -37.26
CA MET A 519 26.92 -25.60 -38.53
C MET A 519 26.07 -24.31 -38.49
N ASN A 520 26.55 -23.05 -38.51
CA ASN A 520 27.71 -22.32 -39.07
C ASN A 520 27.48 -21.73 -40.50
N VAL A 521 27.84 -20.44 -40.64
CA VAL A 521 28.42 -19.74 -41.82
C VAL A 521 27.59 -18.62 -42.55
N ASP A 522 27.97 -17.37 -42.22
CA ASP A 522 28.41 -16.22 -43.06
C ASP A 522 27.51 -15.23 -43.88
N ARG A 523 27.86 -13.94 -43.63
CA ARG A 523 28.17 -12.79 -44.55
C ARG A 523 27.03 -11.99 -45.19
N LEU A 524 26.85 -10.70 -44.80
CA LEU A 524 27.50 -9.45 -45.30
C LEU A 524 27.02 -9.01 -46.69
N ASP A 525 26.26 -7.91 -46.76
CA ASP A 525 26.62 -6.70 -47.54
C ASP A 525 25.56 -5.57 -47.43
N VAL A 526 26.04 -4.34 -47.62
CA VAL A 526 25.43 -2.98 -47.60
C VAL A 526 25.90 -2.30 -48.90
N PRO A 527 25.43 -1.12 -49.41
CA PRO A 527 24.21 -0.27 -49.25
C PRO A 527 23.51 0.06 -50.61
N GLU A 528 22.41 0.85 -50.62
CA GLU A 528 22.38 2.22 -51.24
C GLU A 528 20.99 2.90 -51.36
N THR A 529 21.01 4.22 -51.06
CA THR A 529 20.24 5.36 -51.64
C THR A 529 18.80 5.73 -51.19
N SER A 530 18.78 6.72 -50.28
CA SER A 530 18.02 8.00 -50.25
C SER A 530 16.54 8.08 -50.68
N LYS A 531 15.67 8.56 -49.78
CA LYS A 531 14.57 9.51 -50.07
C LYS A 531 14.04 10.21 -48.79
N ALA A 532 13.92 11.53 -48.89
CA ALA A 532 13.09 12.50 -48.15
C ALA A 532 12.91 12.34 -46.62
N THR A 533 13.53 13.24 -45.86
CA THR A 533 13.43 13.39 -44.40
C THR A 533 12.04 13.85 -43.96
N HIS A 534 11.21 12.90 -43.53
CA HIS A 534 10.27 13.13 -42.43
C HIS A 534 11.08 13.12 -41.12
N VAL A 535 10.78 14.01 -40.18
CA VAL A 535 11.40 13.93 -38.85
C VAL A 535 10.63 12.84 -38.09
N ASP A 536 11.17 11.63 -38.12
CA ASP A 536 10.70 10.54 -37.27
C ASP A 536 10.97 10.94 -35.82
N GLU A 537 9.91 11.01 -35.01
CA GLU A 537 10.03 11.33 -33.61
C GLU A 537 10.60 10.09 -32.88
N THR A 538 11.87 10.16 -32.45
CA THR A 538 12.49 9.07 -31.68
C THR A 538 12.29 9.27 -30.19
N ILE A 539 11.53 8.39 -29.56
CA ILE A 539 11.37 8.33 -28.10
C ILE A 539 12.49 7.44 -27.54
N ASN A 540 13.30 7.96 -26.63
CA ASN A 540 14.37 7.21 -25.98
C ASN A 540 13.99 6.88 -24.53
N ILE A 541 13.99 5.59 -24.18
CA ILE A 541 13.74 5.09 -22.83
C ILE A 541 15.01 4.41 -22.33
N LEU A 542 15.59 4.90 -21.24
CA LEU A 542 16.75 4.28 -20.57
C LEU A 542 16.28 3.40 -19.41
N LEU A 543 16.66 2.12 -19.39
CA LEU A 543 16.33 1.21 -18.30
C LEU A 543 17.46 1.23 -17.26
N LEU A 544 17.11 1.50 -15.99
CA LEU A 544 18.02 1.51 -14.85
C LEU A 544 17.46 0.63 -13.73
N GLY A 545 18.33 -0.15 -13.08
CA GLY A 545 17.98 -0.98 -11.93
C GLY A 545 19.06 -2.00 -11.61
N GLU A 546 19.03 -2.56 -10.40
CA GLU A 546 20.02 -3.53 -9.90
C GLU A 546 20.01 -4.86 -10.68
N THR A 547 21.01 -5.71 -10.44
CA THR A 547 21.13 -7.04 -11.04
C THR A 547 19.92 -7.89 -10.68
N GLY A 548 19.34 -8.55 -11.69
CA GLY A 548 18.21 -9.47 -11.50
C GLY A 548 16.82 -8.83 -11.46
N VAL A 549 16.68 -7.50 -11.56
CA VAL A 549 15.36 -6.83 -11.56
C VAL A 549 14.50 -7.08 -12.82
N GLY A 550 15.03 -7.82 -13.80
CA GLY A 550 14.27 -8.24 -14.99
C GLY A 550 14.26 -7.25 -16.17
N LYS A 551 15.32 -6.42 -16.32
CA LYS A 551 15.43 -5.44 -17.43
C LYS A 551 15.33 -6.11 -18.82
N SER A 552 16.15 -7.14 -19.06
CA SER A 552 16.12 -7.90 -20.33
C SER A 552 14.79 -8.63 -20.53
N THR A 553 14.22 -9.17 -19.45
CA THR A 553 12.89 -9.80 -19.46
C THR A 553 11.80 -8.82 -19.87
N PHE A 554 11.86 -7.57 -19.40
CA PHE A 554 10.92 -6.53 -19.79
C PHE A 554 11.00 -6.22 -21.29
N ILE A 555 12.19 -6.14 -21.87
CA ILE A 555 12.38 -5.88 -23.31
C ILE A 555 11.78 -7.03 -24.14
N ASN A 556 12.02 -8.28 -23.75
CA ASN A 556 11.39 -9.44 -24.39
C ASN A 556 9.87 -9.40 -24.26
N ALA A 557 9.35 -9.13 -23.06
CA ALA A 557 7.91 -9.05 -22.84
C ALA A 557 7.27 -7.94 -23.69
N PHE A 558 7.94 -6.80 -23.82
CA PHE A 558 7.51 -5.70 -24.67
C PHE A 558 7.49 -6.08 -26.16
N ALA A 559 8.51 -6.80 -26.63
CA ALA A 559 8.54 -7.31 -28.00
C ALA A 559 7.39 -8.30 -28.28
N ASN A 560 7.11 -9.21 -27.35
CA ASN A 560 5.99 -10.15 -27.46
C ASN A 560 4.64 -9.41 -27.45
N TYR A 561 4.48 -8.39 -26.60
CA TYR A 561 3.28 -7.55 -26.57
C TYR A 561 3.02 -6.85 -27.92
N LEU A 562 4.07 -6.44 -28.63
CA LEU A 562 3.95 -5.84 -29.96
C LEU A 562 3.74 -6.87 -31.08
N THR A 563 4.07 -8.15 -30.83
CA THR A 563 4.02 -9.21 -31.83
C THR A 563 2.64 -9.89 -31.86
N PHE A 564 2.05 -10.14 -30.70
CA PHE A 564 0.80 -10.88 -30.57
C PHE A 564 -0.38 -9.95 -30.30
N GLU A 565 -1.51 -10.17 -30.97
CA GLU A 565 -2.70 -9.34 -30.78
C GLU A 565 -3.39 -9.65 -29.44
N THR A 566 -3.26 -10.88 -28.96
CA THR A 566 -3.88 -11.32 -27.71
C THR A 566 -2.93 -12.17 -26.85
N LEU A 567 -3.16 -12.18 -25.54
CA LEU A 567 -2.43 -13.05 -24.62
C LEU A 567 -2.67 -14.54 -24.92
N ALA A 568 -3.90 -14.91 -25.32
CA ALA A 568 -4.23 -16.30 -25.64
C ALA A 568 -3.41 -16.81 -26.84
N GLU A 569 -3.18 -15.95 -27.84
CA GLU A 569 -2.29 -16.25 -28.97
C GLU A 569 -0.84 -16.40 -28.52
N ALA A 570 -0.36 -15.46 -27.68
CA ALA A 570 0.99 -15.51 -27.12
C ALA A 570 1.26 -16.73 -26.20
N GLU A 571 0.22 -17.30 -25.58
CA GLU A 571 0.31 -18.50 -24.76
C GLU A 571 0.37 -19.80 -25.59
N THR A 572 -0.19 -19.78 -26.80
CA THR A 572 -0.21 -20.95 -27.69
C THR A 572 0.95 -20.98 -28.66
N ASP A 573 1.47 -19.82 -29.06
CA ASP A 573 2.58 -19.67 -30.00
C ASP A 573 3.93 -19.59 -29.30
N GLU A 574 5.02 -19.84 -30.05
CA GLU A 574 6.37 -19.74 -29.50
C GLU A 574 6.75 -18.28 -29.26
N PRO A 575 7.11 -17.89 -28.02
CA PRO A 575 7.42 -16.50 -27.71
C PRO A 575 8.67 -16.02 -28.47
N PHE A 576 8.71 -14.74 -28.80
CA PHE A 576 9.86 -14.13 -29.43
C PHE A 576 10.87 -13.65 -28.39
N ALA A 577 12.13 -14.13 -28.45
CA ALA A 577 13.21 -13.70 -27.57
C ALA A 577 14.23 -12.83 -28.32
N LEU A 578 14.24 -11.53 -28.02
CA LEU A 578 15.27 -10.59 -28.51
C LEU A 578 16.58 -10.71 -27.73
N ILE A 579 16.47 -11.06 -26.45
CA ILE A 579 17.59 -11.19 -25.52
C ILE A 579 17.47 -12.56 -24.88
N PRO A 580 18.51 -13.40 -24.91
CA PRO A 580 18.49 -14.65 -24.16
C PRO A 580 18.24 -14.36 -22.68
N VAL A 581 17.44 -15.19 -22.03
CA VAL A 581 17.16 -15.08 -20.59
C VAL A 581 17.36 -16.42 -19.91
N SER A 582 17.95 -16.38 -18.72
CA SER A 582 18.07 -17.53 -17.82
C SER A 582 17.71 -17.07 -16.42
N PHE A 583 16.73 -17.73 -15.80
CA PHE A 583 16.32 -17.41 -14.43
C PHE A 583 15.75 -18.64 -13.71
N LEU A 584 15.86 -18.63 -12.39
CA LEU A 584 15.38 -19.69 -11.52
C LEU A 584 13.88 -19.50 -11.24
N VAL A 585 13.09 -20.53 -11.48
CA VAL A 585 11.66 -20.59 -11.17
C VAL A 585 11.44 -21.69 -10.14
N THR A 586 10.78 -21.34 -9.03
CA THR A 586 10.39 -22.32 -8.02
C THR A 586 8.94 -22.74 -8.24
N THR A 587 8.67 -24.04 -8.39
CA THR A 587 7.32 -24.56 -8.63
C THR A 587 6.87 -25.58 -7.59
N GLY A 588 5.56 -25.65 -7.38
CA GLY A 588 4.92 -26.62 -6.49
C GLY A 588 5.07 -26.31 -4.99
N ASP A 589 4.32 -27.03 -4.16
CA ASP A 589 4.31 -26.87 -2.70
C ASP A 589 5.62 -27.35 -2.03
N ASN A 590 6.47 -28.06 -2.79
CA ASN A 590 7.75 -28.61 -2.34
C ASN A 590 8.95 -27.71 -2.64
N PHE A 591 8.73 -26.52 -3.23
CA PHE A 591 9.78 -25.58 -3.62
C PHE A 591 10.83 -26.18 -4.58
N GLU A 592 10.38 -26.88 -5.63
CA GLU A 592 11.30 -27.41 -6.63
C GLU A 592 11.83 -26.27 -7.52
N GLU A 593 13.15 -26.13 -7.59
CA GLU A 593 13.81 -25.08 -8.36
C GLU A 593 14.16 -25.58 -9.77
N HIS A 594 13.71 -24.85 -10.79
CA HIS A 594 14.00 -25.10 -12.20
C HIS A 594 14.71 -23.89 -12.80
N ILE A 595 15.81 -24.12 -13.51
CA ILE A 595 16.44 -23.08 -14.33
C ILE A 595 15.71 -23.04 -15.67
N PHE A 596 15.08 -21.92 -15.96
CA PHE A 596 14.41 -21.67 -17.23
C PHE A 596 15.34 -20.91 -18.15
N GLU A 597 15.63 -21.46 -19.32
CA GLU A 597 16.47 -20.85 -20.35
C GLU A 597 15.68 -20.65 -21.65
N PHE A 598 15.78 -19.46 -22.24
CA PHE A 598 15.01 -19.11 -23.43
C PHE A 598 15.79 -18.14 -24.34
N GLY A 599 15.69 -18.33 -25.67
CA GLY A 599 16.25 -17.41 -26.66
C GLY A 599 17.65 -17.73 -27.22
N GLY A 600 18.18 -18.95 -27.04
CA GLY A 600 19.42 -19.40 -27.67
C GLY A 600 20.70 -18.74 -27.12
N LEU A 601 21.35 -19.38 -26.15
CA LEU A 601 22.53 -18.85 -25.43
C LEU A 601 23.84 -18.84 -26.25
N THR A 602 23.82 -19.29 -27.50
CA THR A 602 25.05 -19.58 -28.27
C THR A 602 25.69 -18.37 -28.95
N ASP A 603 24.98 -17.24 -29.08
CA ASP A 603 25.47 -16.00 -29.73
C ASP A 603 25.35 -14.74 -28.84
N SER A 604 25.26 -14.90 -27.52
CA SER A 604 25.03 -13.80 -26.59
C SER A 604 26.32 -13.07 -26.19
N SER A 605 27.02 -12.44 -27.15
CA SER A 605 28.29 -11.74 -26.87
C SER A 605 28.18 -10.59 -25.86
N ASN A 606 26.95 -10.19 -25.48
CA ASN A 606 26.66 -9.15 -24.51
C ASN A 606 25.96 -9.65 -23.23
N GLU A 607 25.67 -10.96 -23.13
CA GLU A 607 25.03 -11.55 -21.95
C GLU A 607 25.97 -12.60 -21.33
N ASP A 608 26.30 -12.45 -20.05
CA ASP A 608 27.08 -13.41 -19.27
C ASP A 608 26.23 -14.03 -18.16
N PHE A 609 25.92 -15.33 -18.32
CA PHE A 609 25.14 -16.10 -17.35
C PHE A 609 26.02 -16.92 -16.40
N SER A 610 27.35 -16.86 -16.53
CA SER A 610 28.25 -17.75 -15.80
C SER A 610 28.50 -17.36 -14.33
N HIS A 611 28.15 -16.13 -13.95
CA HIS A 611 28.40 -15.59 -12.62
C HIS A 611 27.11 -15.16 -11.92
N ALA A 612 26.61 -16.01 -11.02
CA ALA A 612 25.43 -15.70 -10.21
C ALA A 612 25.65 -14.42 -9.36
N GLY A 613 24.68 -13.50 -9.40
CA GLY A 613 24.74 -12.23 -8.67
C GLY A 613 25.50 -11.09 -9.39
N GLN A 614 25.96 -11.30 -10.62
CA GLN A 614 26.47 -10.24 -11.49
C GLN A 614 25.46 -9.88 -12.57
N SER A 615 25.54 -8.64 -13.08
CA SER A 615 24.73 -8.20 -14.21
C SER A 615 24.93 -9.14 -15.38
N VAL A 616 23.84 -9.69 -15.89
CA VAL A 616 23.86 -10.54 -17.08
C VAL A 616 24.20 -9.70 -18.31
N THR A 617 23.54 -8.54 -18.48
CA THR A 617 23.88 -7.56 -19.52
C THR A 617 25.26 -6.95 -19.25
N GLN A 618 26.20 -7.09 -20.19
CA GLN A 618 27.61 -6.66 -20.03
C GLN A 618 27.88 -5.24 -20.50
N ARG A 619 27.15 -4.75 -21.52
CA ARG A 619 27.29 -3.39 -22.05
C ARG A 619 25.92 -2.82 -22.43
N CYS A 620 25.82 -1.50 -22.42
CA CYS A 620 24.59 -0.84 -22.84
C CYS A 620 24.26 -1.19 -24.30
N LYS A 621 23.00 -1.53 -24.56
CA LYS A 621 22.52 -1.90 -25.90
C LYS A 621 21.16 -1.29 -26.14
N SER A 622 20.93 -0.79 -27.36
CA SER A 622 19.65 -0.20 -27.76
C SER A 622 18.83 -1.18 -28.58
N TYR A 623 17.54 -1.27 -28.26
CA TYR A 623 16.53 -2.04 -28.96
C TYR A 623 15.49 -1.07 -29.50
N THR A 624 15.21 -1.17 -30.80
CA THR A 624 14.38 -0.20 -31.51
C THR A 624 13.10 -0.86 -32.00
N PHE A 625 11.96 -0.22 -31.74
CA PHE A 625 10.63 -0.66 -32.10
C PHE A 625 9.92 0.44 -32.91
N GLN A 626 9.26 0.06 -34.00
CA GLN A 626 8.46 0.99 -34.79
C GLN A 626 7.03 1.02 -34.23
N MET A 627 6.50 2.21 -33.92
CA MET A 627 5.19 2.36 -33.27
C MET A 627 4.15 2.96 -34.22
N GLY A 628 2.96 2.36 -34.27
CA GLY A 628 1.77 2.84 -34.99
C GLY A 628 1.64 2.37 -36.44
N ASP A 629 0.41 2.40 -36.98
CA ASP A 629 0.06 1.92 -38.33
C ASP A 629 0.77 2.66 -39.47
N THR A 630 1.32 3.83 -39.20
CA THR A 630 2.02 4.68 -40.18
C THR A 630 3.55 4.65 -40.05
N HIS A 631 4.13 3.91 -39.10
CA HIS A 631 5.57 3.83 -38.84
C HIS A 631 6.29 5.19 -38.66
N GLN A 632 5.62 6.21 -38.11
CA GLN A 632 6.15 7.58 -38.00
C GLN A 632 6.87 7.87 -36.66
N THR A 633 6.91 6.91 -35.72
CA THR A 633 7.52 7.10 -34.40
C THR A 633 8.41 5.91 -34.04
N GLU A 634 9.69 6.18 -33.76
CA GLU A 634 10.69 5.18 -33.38
C GLU A 634 10.81 5.15 -31.85
N LEU A 635 10.54 4.02 -31.21
CA LEU A 635 10.81 3.82 -29.80
C LEU A 635 12.15 3.10 -29.61
N ARG A 636 13.11 3.75 -28.96
CA ARG A 636 14.41 3.18 -28.61
C ARG A 636 14.49 2.90 -27.12
N ILE A 637 14.58 1.64 -26.75
CA ILE A 637 14.83 1.20 -25.38
C ILE A 637 16.32 0.90 -25.21
N ILE A 638 16.96 1.56 -24.26
CA ILE A 638 18.39 1.42 -23.96
C ILE A 638 18.50 0.55 -22.71
N ASP A 639 18.91 -0.70 -22.91
CA ASP A 639 19.28 -1.61 -21.84
C ASP A 639 20.66 -1.24 -21.30
N THR A 640 20.84 -1.34 -19.99
CA THR A 640 22.10 -1.01 -19.31
C THR A 640 22.53 -2.13 -18.37
N PRO A 641 23.85 -2.34 -18.18
CA PRO A 641 24.34 -3.18 -17.09
C PRO A 641 23.88 -2.62 -15.75
N GLY A 642 23.48 -3.51 -14.85
CA GLY A 642 23.12 -3.14 -13.49
C GLY A 642 22.88 -4.37 -12.67
#